data_AF-C6E3J1-F1
#
_entry.id   AF-C6E3J1-F1
#
_cell.length_a   1.000
_cell.length_b   1.000
_cell.length_c   1.000
_cell.angle_alpha   90.00
_cell.angle_beta   90.00
_cell.angle_gamma   90.00
#
_symmetry.space_group_name_H-M   'P 1'
#
loop_
_entity.id
_entity.type
_entity.pdbx_description
1 polymer ?
#
loop_
_entity_poly.entity_id
_entity_poly.type
_entity_poly.pdbx_seq_one_letter_code
_entity_poly.pdbx_strand_id
1 'polypeptide(L)'
;MKRYGMVLAMLLALPGMANAWYLNAKSANTTQGTVTPSGTKYVATGASSAEYVVTPKTTAYKISKVTLDGAVLAPNANGNYVAPYNAAKAYRYLVAYFTANVNLYNITTTAGANGAVYEDTYESLTNIPAGASRQILVVPNTGFSIADLTVSAGGVVTDTANGKLVTFATLADNQSVSATFAQTPVFNINAGADITLPSYNTVGNVFGAVDTNLGAATYTWTSEEKTATSGTVTTTSKLVFDNPNDINSAFRISATTSNGTAASFKTGTYAITLTAVSGGQTKTDSLVVTFLDGKAANLNTCTACHNNNTPEFIAGYVAGAHGVASGHETGTCQRCHATTGAQVGFAQGWVGGYTQLMADQATVWTPNQPLISDNGISCAVCHNAHDGLNAVTGWDPNANQANNDQYDVCTACHTLNDNSGAVVGNYHEGYALDVARTISDSHYDDPATIGLEEGYVLRKNSATPCADCHNLHTASVVVQEAWGESAHAGKILAKKAEAACAPSITYFNATYVDKTPAVVDAAGNPVTAATSCTEEKSITGSRGVSTETVLTWYGKSAAGIAFYKTVGAMDDADGNAWSHYNWDKTSKLATDGTTVVDDRGSCQHCHTSTGAANFLKAATAGTVYSPTNNDFSHLNGWTALGGSNQQELLYCWGCHSDAQTGALNATGAITVDYKVNGLAKSLTAADAGKSAACISCHSGRGNANSLLGAAAMNPAGASIASPATKSHYLAAGLTINQVELNAGYTFGRPATDYADAVYFAHKNLGCAECHMTSAKSHTFDVVEKDAAGVITKVASSKCIECHDGEHGPALSPVDVTTVWGSFTAAAGAAFLEEEAEGFHQALEVLKNALLAKGFTVTAGYPYIGAGTNADFLNQGNSGAAYNYSYLHHEPGAFAHNSVLAKRLIFDSIDWLDNGVLDNTIAIDELTFPAARAWYGAVSGASVARP
;
A
#
# COMPACT_ATOMS: atom_id res chain seq x y z
N MET A 1 35.64 -150.91 -40.41
CA MET A 1 36.68 -150.66 -39.38
C MET A 1 37.44 -149.32 -39.46
N LYS A 2 37.00 -148.26 -40.17
CA LYS A 2 37.58 -146.90 -39.94
C LYS A 2 36.56 -145.74 -39.94
N ARG A 3 35.27 -146.03 -40.14
CA ARG A 3 34.18 -145.02 -40.18
C ARG A 3 33.24 -145.07 -38.97
N TYR A 4 33.43 -146.01 -38.03
CA TYR A 4 32.59 -146.19 -36.83
C TYR A 4 33.12 -145.50 -35.56
N GLY A 5 34.37 -145.00 -35.54
CA GLY A 5 34.96 -144.36 -34.36
C GLY A 5 34.63 -142.88 -34.18
N MET A 6 34.53 -142.12 -35.28
CA MET A 6 34.38 -140.65 -35.20
C MET A 6 32.91 -140.21 -35.01
N VAL A 7 31.95 -141.00 -35.49
CA VAL A 7 30.53 -140.72 -35.30
C VAL A 7 30.08 -141.06 -33.87
N LEU A 8 30.69 -142.07 -33.23
CA LEU A 8 30.39 -142.39 -31.82
C LEU A 8 30.95 -141.34 -30.85
N ALA A 9 32.06 -140.67 -31.19
CA ALA A 9 32.60 -139.56 -30.39
C ALA A 9 31.74 -138.28 -30.47
N MET A 10 31.06 -138.02 -31.58
CA MET A 10 30.12 -136.89 -31.69
C MET A 10 28.76 -137.16 -31.04
N LEU A 11 28.31 -138.42 -30.99
CA LEU A 11 27.06 -138.81 -30.32
C LEU A 11 27.19 -138.96 -28.80
N LEU A 12 28.41 -139.17 -28.26
CA LEU A 12 28.66 -139.24 -26.82
C LEU A 12 28.84 -137.86 -26.13
N ALA A 13 28.91 -136.76 -26.89
CA ALA A 13 28.97 -135.40 -26.35
C ALA A 13 27.62 -134.66 -26.30
N LEU A 14 26.55 -135.23 -26.89
CA LEU A 14 25.26 -134.55 -27.05
C LEU A 14 24.34 -134.50 -25.79
N PRO A 15 24.50 -135.32 -24.73
CA PRO A 15 23.77 -135.08 -23.47
C PRO A 15 24.34 -133.93 -22.62
N GLY A 16 25.49 -133.34 -22.98
CA GLY A 16 26.21 -132.34 -22.17
C GLY A 16 25.78 -130.88 -22.31
N MET A 17 24.86 -130.55 -23.24
CA MET A 17 24.44 -129.15 -23.51
C MET A 17 22.96 -128.86 -23.31
N ALA A 18 22.16 -129.84 -22.86
CA ALA A 18 20.79 -129.57 -22.45
C ALA A 18 20.80 -129.06 -20.99
N ASN A 19 20.44 -127.78 -20.78
CA ASN A 19 20.20 -127.06 -19.49
C ASN A 19 21.22 -126.00 -19.02
N ALA A 20 22.09 -125.46 -19.88
CA ALA A 20 22.86 -124.25 -19.55
C ALA A 20 22.03 -122.96 -19.80
N TRP A 21 22.24 -121.91 -19.00
CA TRP A 21 21.53 -120.63 -19.12
C TRP A 21 22.45 -119.42 -18.88
N TYR A 22 22.01 -118.24 -19.34
CA TYR A 22 22.79 -117.00 -19.30
C TYR A 22 22.13 -115.93 -18.43
N LEU A 23 22.94 -115.16 -17.71
CA LEU A 23 22.46 -113.98 -16.98
C LEU A 23 23.37 -112.78 -17.23
N ASN A 24 22.78 -111.62 -17.54
CA ASN A 24 23.49 -110.35 -17.65
C ASN A 24 23.18 -109.44 -16.46
N ALA A 25 24.22 -109.03 -15.71
CA ALA A 25 24.06 -108.14 -14.56
C ALA A 25 24.75 -106.79 -14.79
N LYS A 26 24.09 -105.67 -14.45
CA LYS A 26 24.66 -104.32 -14.56
C LYS A 26 24.15 -103.36 -13.48
N SER A 27 24.91 -102.30 -13.24
CA SER A 27 24.42 -101.12 -12.51
C SER A 27 23.67 -100.19 -13.48
N ALA A 28 22.58 -99.57 -13.03
CA ALA A 28 21.88 -98.55 -13.79
C ALA A 28 22.74 -97.29 -13.96
N ASN A 29 23.61 -96.99 -12.99
CA ASN A 29 24.61 -95.94 -13.08
C ASN A 29 25.90 -96.34 -12.35
N THR A 30 26.95 -96.60 -13.12
CA THR A 30 28.25 -97.06 -12.61
C THR A 30 28.99 -96.02 -11.79
N THR A 31 28.59 -94.73 -11.84
CA THR A 31 29.16 -93.71 -10.94
C THR A 31 28.55 -93.74 -9.54
N GLN A 32 27.39 -94.37 -9.34
CA GLN A 32 26.68 -94.41 -8.06
C GLN A 32 26.86 -95.75 -7.32
N GLY A 33 27.12 -96.83 -8.05
CA GLY A 33 27.46 -98.14 -7.47
C GLY A 33 27.64 -99.23 -8.52
N THR A 34 28.03 -100.42 -8.08
CA THR A 34 28.44 -101.54 -8.93
C THR A 34 27.73 -102.85 -8.58
N VAL A 35 27.73 -103.80 -9.52
CA VAL A 35 27.21 -105.17 -9.37
C VAL A 35 28.31 -106.15 -9.77
N THR A 36 28.56 -107.21 -8.97
CA THR A 36 29.63 -108.20 -9.24
C THR A 36 29.11 -109.62 -9.06
N PRO A 37 29.34 -110.55 -10.02
CA PRO A 37 29.97 -110.33 -11.34
C PRO A 37 29.13 -109.45 -12.26
N SER A 38 29.74 -108.57 -13.07
CA SER A 38 29.03 -107.76 -14.08
C SER A 38 29.13 -108.37 -15.47
N GLY A 39 28.21 -108.01 -16.37
CA GLY A 39 28.16 -108.51 -17.74
C GLY A 39 27.42 -109.84 -17.90
N THR A 40 27.47 -110.41 -19.10
CA THR A 40 26.81 -111.70 -19.40
C THR A 40 27.67 -112.86 -18.91
N LYS A 41 27.12 -113.67 -18.01
CA LYS A 41 27.78 -114.87 -17.48
C LYS A 41 27.05 -116.13 -17.95
N TYR A 42 27.84 -117.13 -18.35
CA TYR A 42 27.40 -118.50 -18.57
C TYR A 42 27.27 -119.22 -17.22
N VAL A 43 26.09 -119.76 -16.93
CA VAL A 43 25.84 -120.55 -15.72
C VAL A 43 25.79 -122.02 -16.12
N ALA A 44 26.70 -122.81 -15.53
CA ALA A 44 26.93 -124.20 -15.92
C ALA A 44 25.65 -125.06 -15.83
N THR A 45 25.54 -126.01 -16.77
CA THR A 45 24.44 -126.97 -16.88
C THR A 45 24.16 -127.66 -15.54
N GLY A 46 22.94 -127.50 -15.00
CA GLY A 46 22.50 -128.11 -13.73
C GLY A 46 22.50 -127.20 -12.50
N ALA A 47 23.04 -125.97 -12.57
CA ALA A 47 22.98 -125.02 -11.46
C ALA A 47 21.60 -124.31 -11.37
N SER A 48 20.99 -124.34 -10.18
CA SER A 48 19.63 -123.82 -9.94
C SER A 48 19.57 -122.31 -9.66
N SER A 49 20.69 -121.62 -9.46
CA SER A 49 20.75 -120.16 -9.26
C SER A 49 22.16 -119.58 -9.48
N ALA A 50 22.26 -118.25 -9.51
CA ALA A 50 23.51 -117.50 -9.50
C ALA A 50 23.41 -116.27 -8.57
N GLU A 51 24.46 -115.98 -7.81
CA GLU A 51 24.49 -114.94 -6.77
C GLU A 51 25.33 -113.72 -7.17
N TYR A 52 24.87 -112.51 -6.81
CA TYR A 52 25.46 -111.22 -7.17
C TYR A 52 25.55 -110.28 -5.96
N VAL A 53 26.65 -109.55 -5.85
CA VAL A 53 26.86 -108.51 -4.83
C VAL A 53 26.61 -107.13 -5.43
N VAL A 54 25.85 -106.29 -4.73
CA VAL A 54 25.57 -104.90 -5.15
C VAL A 54 26.16 -103.94 -4.12
N THR A 55 27.05 -103.04 -4.56
CA THR A 55 27.82 -102.17 -3.66
C THR A 55 27.72 -100.71 -4.10
N PRO A 56 27.19 -99.79 -3.26
CA PRO A 56 27.26 -98.35 -3.51
C PRO A 56 28.71 -97.88 -3.63
N LYS A 57 28.99 -96.90 -4.49
CA LYS A 57 30.36 -96.44 -4.74
C LYS A 57 30.97 -95.68 -3.55
N THR A 58 30.14 -94.92 -2.82
CA THR A 58 30.53 -94.14 -1.64
C THR A 58 29.38 -94.10 -0.63
N THR A 59 29.64 -93.64 0.60
CA THR A 59 28.62 -93.41 1.64
C THR A 59 27.60 -92.32 1.31
N ALA A 60 27.89 -91.49 0.29
CA ALA A 60 26.96 -90.47 -0.19
C ALA A 60 25.75 -91.07 -0.93
N TYR A 61 25.82 -92.35 -1.32
CA TYR A 61 24.76 -93.06 -2.02
C TYR A 61 24.34 -94.32 -1.27
N LYS A 62 23.04 -94.65 -1.30
CA LYS A 62 22.47 -95.90 -0.81
C LYS A 62 21.76 -96.67 -1.94
N ILE A 63 21.67 -98.00 -1.81
CA ILE A 63 20.91 -98.83 -2.75
C ILE A 63 19.45 -98.39 -2.69
N SER A 64 18.90 -97.99 -3.83
CA SER A 64 17.48 -97.65 -3.98
C SER A 64 16.65 -98.91 -4.23
N LYS A 65 17.02 -99.73 -5.22
CA LYS A 65 16.41 -101.03 -5.52
C LYS A 65 17.28 -101.88 -6.45
N VAL A 66 17.07 -103.20 -6.48
CA VAL A 66 17.65 -104.14 -7.45
C VAL A 66 16.52 -104.92 -8.11
N THR A 67 16.60 -105.16 -9.42
CA THR A 67 15.57 -105.88 -10.17
C THR A 67 16.15 -107.06 -10.96
N LEU A 68 15.35 -108.11 -11.17
CA LEU A 68 15.62 -109.25 -12.05
C LEU A 68 14.48 -109.40 -13.06
N ASP A 69 14.79 -109.25 -14.35
CA ASP A 69 13.84 -109.09 -15.46
C ASP A 69 12.74 -108.06 -15.17
N GLY A 70 13.11 -106.94 -14.54
CA GLY A 70 12.22 -105.84 -14.23
C GLY A 70 11.46 -105.95 -12.90
N ALA A 71 11.37 -107.15 -12.30
CA ALA A 71 10.75 -107.33 -10.99
C ALA A 71 11.76 -107.05 -9.86
N VAL A 72 11.32 -106.45 -8.74
CA VAL A 72 12.22 -106.17 -7.59
C VAL A 72 12.69 -107.48 -6.98
N LEU A 73 14.00 -107.59 -6.77
CA LEU A 73 14.65 -108.72 -6.15
C LEU A 73 15.21 -108.28 -4.79
N ALA A 74 14.82 -108.96 -3.71
CA ALA A 74 15.36 -108.72 -2.38
C ALA A 74 16.69 -109.49 -2.20
N PRO A 75 17.61 -108.97 -1.37
CA PRO A 75 18.82 -109.70 -1.02
C PRO A 75 18.50 -110.89 -0.11
N ASN A 76 19.35 -111.91 -0.15
CA ASN A 76 19.33 -113.02 0.79
C ASN A 76 19.87 -112.57 2.17
N ALA A 77 19.89 -113.50 3.13
CA ALA A 77 20.36 -113.24 4.50
C ALA A 77 21.81 -112.72 4.58
N ASN A 78 22.64 -112.95 3.55
CA ASN A 78 24.02 -112.47 3.49
C ASN A 78 24.15 -111.11 2.76
N GLY A 79 23.04 -110.48 2.38
CA GLY A 79 23.03 -109.19 1.68
C GLY A 79 23.24 -109.29 0.15
N ASN A 80 23.31 -110.49 -0.40
CA ASN A 80 23.56 -110.74 -1.82
C ASN A 80 22.26 -111.04 -2.58
N TYR A 81 22.23 -110.76 -3.87
CA TYR A 81 21.06 -110.93 -4.73
C TYR A 81 21.18 -112.22 -5.53
N VAL A 82 20.29 -113.18 -5.26
CA VAL A 82 20.31 -114.51 -5.89
C VAL A 82 19.27 -114.57 -7.00
N ALA A 83 19.73 -114.78 -8.23
CA ALA A 83 18.89 -114.96 -9.40
C ALA A 83 18.63 -116.46 -9.64
N PRO A 84 17.38 -116.94 -9.53
CA PRO A 84 17.06 -118.35 -9.74
C PRO A 84 16.99 -118.71 -11.23
N TYR A 85 17.31 -119.97 -11.55
CA TYR A 85 17.10 -120.58 -12.86
C TYR A 85 15.60 -120.56 -13.21
N ASN A 86 15.29 -120.32 -14.48
CA ASN A 86 13.94 -120.42 -14.99
C ASN A 86 13.97 -121.11 -16.36
N ALA A 87 13.39 -122.31 -16.44
CA ALA A 87 13.38 -123.11 -17.66
C ALA A 87 12.71 -122.42 -18.86
N ALA A 88 11.80 -121.47 -18.63
CA ALA A 88 11.14 -120.71 -19.69
C ALA A 88 12.00 -119.57 -20.26
N LYS A 89 13.14 -119.23 -19.64
CA LYS A 89 13.99 -118.09 -20.03
C LYS A 89 15.47 -118.47 -20.05
N ALA A 90 16.01 -118.65 -21.26
CA ALA A 90 17.43 -118.95 -21.44
C ALA A 90 18.37 -117.77 -21.12
N TYR A 91 17.85 -116.53 -21.13
CA TYR A 91 18.57 -115.29 -20.78
C TYR A 91 17.81 -114.46 -19.74
N ARG A 92 18.50 -113.98 -18.70
CA ARG A 92 17.94 -113.14 -17.63
C ARG A 92 18.77 -111.88 -17.38
N TYR A 93 18.16 -110.82 -16.84
CA TYR A 93 18.77 -109.49 -16.66
C TYR A 93 18.63 -108.96 -15.23
N LEU A 94 19.73 -108.64 -14.56
CA LEU A 94 19.75 -108.04 -13.22
C LEU A 94 20.26 -106.60 -13.26
N VAL A 95 19.52 -105.66 -12.65
CA VAL A 95 19.88 -104.22 -12.65
C VAL A 95 19.76 -103.60 -11.25
N ALA A 96 20.79 -102.88 -10.79
CA ALA A 96 20.81 -102.16 -9.51
C ALA A 96 20.72 -100.62 -9.66
N TYR A 97 19.97 -99.94 -8.77
CA TYR A 97 19.73 -98.49 -8.74
C TYR A 97 20.12 -97.87 -7.37
N PHE A 98 20.54 -96.60 -7.34
CA PHE A 98 21.08 -95.89 -6.16
C PHE A 98 20.50 -94.46 -5.98
N THR A 99 20.51 -93.88 -4.76
CA THR A 99 20.06 -92.49 -4.43
C THR A 99 20.94 -91.81 -3.35
N ALA A 100 20.91 -90.46 -3.25
CA ALA A 100 21.76 -89.63 -2.35
C ALA A 100 21.23 -89.47 -0.90
N ASN A 101 22.08 -89.01 0.04
CA ASN A 101 21.79 -88.85 1.49
C ASN A 101 22.01 -87.38 1.98
N VAL A 102 21.06 -86.71 2.68
CA VAL A 102 21.11 -85.25 3.08
C VAL A 102 20.60 -84.99 4.52
N ASN A 103 21.18 -84.01 5.24
CA ASN A 103 20.82 -83.54 6.61
C ASN A 103 19.95 -82.25 6.58
N LEU A 104 19.01 -82.09 7.53
CA LEU A 104 18.02 -81.00 7.59
C LEU A 104 17.90 -80.39 9.02
N TYR A 105 17.64 -79.07 9.12
CA TYR A 105 17.54 -78.28 10.37
C TYR A 105 16.26 -77.42 10.44
N ASN A 106 15.91 -76.92 11.63
CA ASN A 106 14.73 -76.09 11.90
C ASN A 106 15.08 -74.79 12.65
N ILE A 107 14.25 -73.74 12.51
CA ILE A 107 14.30 -72.52 13.33
C ILE A 107 12.97 -72.36 14.08
N THR A 108 13.03 -72.19 15.40
CA THR A 108 11.83 -71.98 16.24
C THR A 108 11.66 -70.50 16.58
N THR A 109 10.51 -69.91 16.25
CA THR A 109 10.18 -68.53 16.61
C THR A 109 9.17 -68.46 17.77
N THR A 110 9.30 -67.48 18.64
CA THR A 110 8.34 -67.23 19.74
C THR A 110 8.12 -65.73 19.94
N ALA A 111 6.87 -65.29 19.98
CA ALA A 111 6.50 -63.90 20.21
C ALA A 111 5.60 -63.80 21.45
N GLY A 112 5.94 -62.91 22.37
CA GLY A 112 5.04 -62.47 23.43
C GLY A 112 3.85 -61.69 22.87
N ALA A 113 2.86 -61.40 23.71
CA ALA A 113 1.73 -60.56 23.32
C ALA A 113 2.20 -59.17 22.83
N ASN A 114 1.48 -58.59 21.87
CA ASN A 114 1.68 -57.24 21.34
C ASN A 114 2.87 -57.05 20.38
N GLY A 115 3.28 -58.11 19.72
CA GLY A 115 4.12 -58.04 18.52
C GLY A 115 4.22 -59.40 17.83
N ALA A 116 5.07 -59.49 16.83
CA ALA A 116 5.20 -60.66 15.98
C ALA A 116 6.68 -61.00 15.70
N VAL A 117 6.95 -62.30 15.52
CA VAL A 117 8.23 -62.85 15.09
C VAL A 117 7.97 -63.84 13.96
N TYR A 118 8.43 -63.53 12.75
CA TYR A 118 8.17 -64.37 11.56
C TYR A 118 9.34 -64.31 10.57
N GLU A 119 9.38 -65.23 9.61
CA GLU A 119 10.41 -65.23 8.55
C GLU A 119 10.13 -64.08 7.57
N ASP A 120 11.15 -63.29 7.26
CA ASP A 120 11.03 -62.03 6.50
C ASP A 120 10.60 -62.23 5.04
N THR A 121 11.02 -63.35 4.44
CA THR A 121 10.76 -63.71 3.03
C THR A 121 9.71 -64.82 2.86
N TYR A 122 9.02 -65.20 3.95
CA TYR A 122 8.05 -66.30 4.02
C TYR A 122 8.60 -67.67 3.63
N GLU A 123 9.92 -67.89 3.77
CA GLU A 123 10.52 -69.19 3.55
C GLU A 123 10.21 -70.17 4.70
N SER A 124 10.26 -71.48 4.41
CA SER A 124 10.03 -72.50 5.44
C SER A 124 11.09 -72.43 6.54
N LEU A 125 10.62 -72.42 7.78
CA LEU A 125 11.43 -72.55 8.99
C LEU A 125 11.67 -74.01 9.42
N THR A 126 11.18 -74.98 8.66
CA THR A 126 11.36 -76.41 8.92
C THR A 126 12.00 -77.14 7.74
N ASN A 127 12.74 -78.21 8.02
CA ASN A 127 13.42 -79.06 7.04
C ASN A 127 14.37 -78.28 6.11
N ILE A 128 15.14 -77.35 6.67
CA ILE A 128 16.07 -76.49 5.96
C ILE A 128 17.37 -77.27 5.68
N PRO A 129 17.86 -77.36 4.43
CA PRO A 129 19.12 -78.01 4.12
C PRO A 129 20.31 -77.36 4.84
N ALA A 130 21.25 -78.20 5.29
CA ALA A 130 22.53 -77.74 5.84
C ALA A 130 23.22 -76.73 4.90
N GLY A 131 23.61 -75.57 5.43
CA GLY A 131 24.29 -74.49 4.71
C GLY A 131 23.38 -73.40 4.12
N ALA A 132 22.05 -73.54 4.18
CA ALA A 132 21.12 -72.48 3.73
C ALA A 132 21.04 -71.30 4.72
N SER A 133 20.61 -70.13 4.25
CA SER A 133 20.41 -68.91 5.04
C SER A 133 18.93 -68.65 5.38
N ARG A 134 18.63 -67.94 6.47
CA ARG A 134 17.26 -67.47 6.82
C ARG A 134 17.27 -66.11 7.51
N GLN A 135 16.19 -65.33 7.35
CA GLN A 135 16.02 -64.04 7.99
C GLN A 135 14.70 -63.97 8.76
N ILE A 136 14.75 -63.53 10.02
CA ILE A 136 13.60 -63.47 10.93
C ILE A 136 13.35 -62.02 11.31
N LEU A 137 12.18 -61.49 10.99
CA LEU A 137 11.77 -60.13 11.35
C LEU A 137 10.97 -60.13 12.66
N VAL A 138 11.35 -59.22 13.56
CA VAL A 138 10.73 -58.99 14.87
C VAL A 138 10.08 -57.60 14.87
N VAL A 139 8.75 -57.55 14.96
CA VAL A 139 7.98 -56.31 14.81
C VAL A 139 7.06 -56.11 16.01
N PRO A 140 7.16 -55.00 16.76
CA PRO A 140 6.16 -54.65 17.78
C PRO A 140 4.85 -54.16 17.13
N ASN A 141 3.71 -54.39 17.78
CA ASN A 141 2.44 -53.76 17.38
C ASN A 141 2.46 -52.25 17.66
N THR A 142 1.59 -51.50 17.00
CA THR A 142 1.44 -50.04 17.24
C THR A 142 1.19 -49.74 18.71
N GLY A 143 1.98 -48.81 19.29
CA GLY A 143 1.92 -48.45 20.71
C GLY A 143 2.79 -49.33 21.63
N PHE A 144 3.57 -50.26 21.08
CA PHE A 144 4.47 -51.13 21.83
C PHE A 144 5.91 -51.06 21.27
N SER A 145 6.89 -51.44 22.08
CA SER A 145 8.30 -51.55 21.71
C SER A 145 8.84 -52.93 22.10
N ILE A 146 9.93 -53.38 21.47
CA ILE A 146 10.59 -54.65 21.81
C ILE A 146 11.22 -54.49 23.20
N ALA A 147 10.69 -55.22 24.18
CA ALA A 147 11.15 -55.20 25.56
C ALA A 147 12.39 -56.08 25.75
N ASP A 148 12.34 -57.32 25.24
CA ASP A 148 13.49 -58.24 25.18
C ASP A 148 13.52 -58.99 23.84
N LEU A 149 14.73 -59.32 23.38
CA LEU A 149 14.98 -60.15 22.19
C LEU A 149 16.12 -61.14 22.48
N THR A 150 15.82 -62.44 22.39
CA THR A 150 16.76 -63.55 22.57
C THR A 150 16.96 -64.30 21.25
N VAL A 151 18.22 -64.51 20.85
CA VAL A 151 18.60 -65.17 19.59
C VAL A 151 19.66 -66.25 19.87
N SER A 152 19.50 -67.43 19.26
CA SER A 152 20.46 -68.53 19.37
C SER A 152 21.79 -68.27 18.63
N ALA A 153 22.81 -69.08 18.96
CA ALA A 153 24.18 -68.88 18.47
C ALA A 153 24.27 -68.89 16.94
N GLY A 154 24.87 -67.85 16.35
CA GLY A 154 25.05 -67.68 14.91
C GLY A 154 24.04 -66.73 14.23
N GLY A 155 23.06 -66.21 14.96
CA GLY A 155 22.16 -65.15 14.46
C GLY A 155 22.73 -63.74 14.68
N VAL A 156 22.64 -62.88 13.66
CA VAL A 156 23.07 -61.47 13.72
C VAL A 156 21.84 -60.57 13.73
N VAL A 157 21.77 -59.61 14.66
CA VAL A 157 20.63 -58.68 14.81
C VAL A 157 20.95 -57.31 14.22
N THR A 158 20.07 -56.77 13.39
CA THR A 158 20.16 -55.42 12.81
C THR A 158 18.88 -54.63 13.04
N ASP A 159 19.01 -53.33 13.32
CA ASP A 159 17.87 -52.42 13.47
C ASP A 159 17.22 -52.10 12.12
N THR A 160 15.90 -51.99 12.11
CA THR A 160 15.09 -51.58 10.95
C THR A 160 14.11 -50.49 11.37
N ALA A 161 13.50 -49.78 10.41
CA ALA A 161 12.56 -48.70 10.71
C ALA A 161 11.35 -49.14 11.57
N ASN A 162 10.97 -50.42 11.51
CA ASN A 162 9.77 -50.96 12.14
C ASN A 162 10.05 -52.12 13.11
N GLY A 163 11.30 -52.34 13.54
CA GLY A 163 11.65 -53.46 14.40
C GLY A 163 13.10 -53.91 14.28
N LYS A 164 13.37 -55.20 14.49
CA LYS A 164 14.71 -55.80 14.37
C LYS A 164 14.70 -57.00 13.43
N LEU A 165 15.74 -57.15 12.61
CA LEU A 165 15.93 -58.27 11.69
C LEU A 165 17.05 -59.18 12.21
N VAL A 166 16.80 -60.49 12.28
CA VAL A 166 17.76 -61.50 12.72
C VAL A 166 18.16 -62.37 11.53
N THR A 167 19.43 -62.37 11.16
CA THR A 167 19.94 -63.13 10.00
C THR A 167 20.81 -64.31 10.43
N PHE A 168 20.47 -65.51 9.95
CA PHE A 168 21.32 -66.71 10.00
C PHE A 168 21.91 -66.97 8.62
N ALA A 169 23.19 -66.67 8.42
CA ALA A 169 23.83 -66.75 7.09
C ALA A 169 24.04 -68.20 6.59
N THR A 170 24.30 -69.15 7.49
CA THR A 170 24.46 -70.57 7.18
C THR A 170 23.96 -71.43 8.34
N LEU A 171 22.96 -72.29 8.11
CA LEU A 171 22.47 -73.23 9.13
C LEU A 171 23.35 -74.49 9.22
N ALA A 172 23.88 -74.73 10.41
CA ALA A 172 24.62 -75.96 10.75
C ALA A 172 23.96 -76.75 11.89
N ASP A 173 22.96 -76.18 12.56
CA ASP A 173 22.21 -76.74 13.69
C ASP A 173 20.80 -76.11 13.75
N ASN A 174 19.93 -76.61 14.63
CA ASN A 174 18.63 -75.99 14.90
C ASN A 174 18.82 -74.65 15.64
N GLN A 175 18.01 -73.63 15.28
CA GLN A 175 18.12 -72.26 15.80
C GLN A 175 16.80 -71.78 16.45
N SER A 176 16.83 -70.66 17.19
CA SER A 176 15.65 -70.03 17.78
C SER A 176 15.74 -68.49 17.88
N VAL A 177 14.59 -67.83 17.77
CA VAL A 177 14.40 -66.38 17.96
C VAL A 177 13.17 -66.14 18.83
N SER A 178 13.31 -65.43 19.95
CA SER A 178 12.22 -65.14 20.88
C SER A 178 12.18 -63.66 21.29
N ALA A 179 11.01 -63.03 21.29
CA ALA A 179 10.86 -61.62 21.67
C ALA A 179 9.66 -61.36 22.59
N THR A 180 9.75 -60.35 23.47
CA THR A 180 8.65 -59.80 24.29
C THR A 180 8.48 -58.31 24.01
N PHE A 181 7.29 -57.75 24.29
CA PHE A 181 6.93 -56.38 23.94
C PHE A 181 6.32 -55.63 25.13
N ALA A 182 6.66 -54.34 25.28
CA ALA A 182 6.16 -53.46 26.35
C ALA A 182 5.43 -52.24 25.76
N GLN A 183 4.43 -51.72 26.47
CA GLN A 183 3.65 -50.56 26.02
C GLN A 183 4.52 -49.29 26.06
N THR A 184 4.41 -48.46 25.03
CA THR A 184 5.17 -47.21 24.92
C THR A 184 4.46 -46.11 25.72
N PRO A 185 5.15 -45.41 26.64
CA PRO A 185 4.60 -44.24 27.34
C PRO A 185 4.17 -43.14 26.36
N VAL A 186 2.91 -42.70 26.44
CA VAL A 186 2.38 -41.53 25.73
C VAL A 186 1.95 -40.52 26.78
N PHE A 187 2.43 -39.28 26.67
CA PHE A 187 1.96 -38.15 27.47
C PHE A 187 2.13 -36.88 26.64
N ASN A 188 1.08 -36.41 25.98
CA ASN A 188 1.06 -35.20 25.18
C ASN A 188 0.09 -34.19 25.79
N ILE A 189 0.40 -32.90 25.61
CA ILE A 189 -0.40 -31.78 26.12
C ILE A 189 -0.50 -30.72 25.03
N ASN A 190 -1.65 -30.04 24.95
CA ASN A 190 -1.90 -28.91 24.08
C ASN A 190 -2.75 -27.88 24.83
N ALA A 191 -2.29 -26.64 24.94
CA ALA A 191 -3.01 -25.56 25.60
C ALA A 191 -4.15 -24.98 24.73
N GLY A 192 -4.13 -25.19 23.41
CA GLY A 192 -5.07 -24.62 22.46
C GLY A 192 -4.44 -23.52 21.61
N ALA A 193 -5.27 -22.79 20.86
CA ALA A 193 -4.83 -21.69 20.02
C ALA A 193 -4.79 -20.35 20.79
N ASP A 194 -3.97 -19.41 20.31
CA ASP A 194 -3.95 -18.04 20.81
C ASP A 194 -5.33 -17.37 20.68
N ILE A 195 -5.66 -16.54 21.66
CA ILE A 195 -6.98 -15.91 21.78
C ILE A 195 -6.82 -14.39 21.67
N THR A 196 -7.62 -13.75 20.83
CA THR A 196 -7.70 -12.28 20.77
C THR A 196 -9.10 -11.84 21.17
N LEU A 197 -9.22 -10.94 22.14
CA LEU A 197 -10.49 -10.43 22.65
C LEU A 197 -10.60 -8.90 22.44
N PRO A 198 -11.79 -8.39 22.07
CA PRO A 198 -11.99 -6.98 21.72
C PRO A 198 -12.00 -6.04 22.92
N SER A 199 -12.20 -6.54 24.14
CA SER A 199 -12.20 -5.69 25.33
C SER A 199 -11.81 -6.46 26.60
N TYR A 200 -11.39 -5.73 27.63
CA TYR A 200 -11.05 -6.28 28.94
C TYR A 200 -12.27 -6.78 29.73
N ASN A 201 -13.51 -6.61 29.26
CA ASN A 201 -14.71 -7.13 29.95
C ASN A 201 -15.25 -8.43 29.34
N THR A 202 -14.65 -8.92 28.25
CA THR A 202 -15.11 -10.13 27.58
C THR A 202 -14.63 -11.37 28.32
N VAL A 203 -15.54 -12.34 28.52
CA VAL A 203 -15.19 -13.66 29.06
C VAL A 203 -14.53 -14.47 27.95
N GLY A 204 -13.31 -14.93 28.18
CA GLY A 204 -12.61 -15.85 27.28
C GLY A 204 -12.73 -17.29 27.75
N ASN A 205 -12.49 -18.25 26.86
CA ASN A 205 -12.46 -19.67 27.19
C ASN A 205 -11.15 -20.28 26.70
N VAL A 206 -10.51 -21.10 27.53
CA VAL A 206 -9.39 -21.95 27.14
C VAL A 206 -9.87 -23.39 26.98
N PHE A 207 -9.30 -24.09 25.99
CA PHE A 207 -9.65 -25.47 25.67
C PHE A 207 -8.37 -26.31 25.59
N GLY A 208 -7.98 -26.89 26.73
CA GLY A 208 -6.82 -27.78 26.79
C GLY A 208 -7.12 -29.18 26.26
N ALA A 209 -6.08 -29.88 25.81
CA ALA A 209 -6.15 -31.30 25.49
C ALA A 209 -4.95 -32.05 26.06
N VAL A 210 -5.18 -33.23 26.61
CA VAL A 210 -4.14 -34.14 27.13
C VAL A 210 -4.41 -35.55 26.62
N ASP A 211 -3.39 -36.15 26.02
CA ASP A 211 -3.40 -37.54 25.56
C ASP A 211 -2.34 -38.32 26.34
N THR A 212 -2.76 -39.21 27.24
CA THR A 212 -1.85 -39.98 28.10
C THR A 212 -2.34 -41.39 28.35
N ASN A 213 -1.41 -42.35 28.35
CA ASN A 213 -1.65 -43.72 28.80
C ASN A 213 -1.02 -44.01 30.18
N LEU A 214 -0.55 -42.98 30.88
CA LEU A 214 0.09 -43.06 32.20
C LEU A 214 -0.89 -42.96 33.39
N GLY A 215 -2.20 -43.02 33.13
CA GLY A 215 -3.27 -42.88 34.11
C GLY A 215 -3.93 -41.50 34.10
N ALA A 216 -4.85 -41.26 35.04
CA ALA A 216 -5.58 -39.99 35.13
C ALA A 216 -4.61 -38.80 35.25
N ALA A 217 -4.83 -37.77 34.43
CA ALA A 217 -4.07 -36.53 34.48
C ALA A 217 -4.79 -35.49 35.37
N THR A 218 -4.01 -34.71 36.10
CA THR A 218 -4.48 -33.50 36.78
C THR A 218 -3.98 -32.27 36.04
N TYR A 219 -4.78 -31.20 36.02
CA TYR A 219 -4.52 -29.99 35.24
C TYR A 219 -4.43 -28.76 36.13
N THR A 220 -3.63 -27.78 35.72
CA THR A 220 -3.61 -26.46 36.35
C THR A 220 -3.30 -25.39 35.31
N TRP A 221 -4.17 -24.38 35.24
CA TRP A 221 -3.99 -23.17 34.46
C TRP A 221 -3.37 -22.06 35.31
N THR A 222 -2.32 -21.43 34.80
CA THR A 222 -1.70 -20.24 35.39
C THR A 222 -1.55 -19.14 34.36
N SER A 223 -1.68 -17.89 34.77
CA SER A 223 -1.50 -16.72 33.89
C SER A 223 -0.31 -15.87 34.33
N GLU A 224 0.28 -15.17 33.36
CA GLU A 224 1.25 -14.12 33.62
C GLU A 224 0.61 -12.99 34.44
N GLU A 225 1.33 -12.52 35.45
CA GLU A 225 0.96 -11.36 36.25
C GLU A 225 1.78 -10.15 35.79
N LYS A 226 1.10 -9.04 35.47
CA LYS A 226 1.72 -7.79 35.02
C LYS A 226 1.51 -6.70 36.04
N THR A 227 2.57 -6.01 36.40
CA THR A 227 2.53 -4.86 37.32
C THR A 227 2.84 -3.56 36.59
N ALA A 228 2.28 -2.45 37.09
CA ALA A 228 2.60 -1.09 36.69
C ALA A 228 2.52 -0.19 37.93
N THR A 229 3.49 0.70 38.10
CA THR A 229 3.55 1.63 39.23
C THR A 229 3.41 3.06 38.72
N SER A 230 2.43 3.79 39.25
CA SER A 230 2.25 5.22 39.01
C SER A 230 2.23 5.94 40.36
N GLY A 231 3.28 6.73 40.62
CA GLY A 231 3.51 7.30 41.95
C GLY A 231 3.66 6.21 43.02
N THR A 232 2.83 6.26 44.07
CA THR A 232 2.80 5.29 45.18
C THR A 232 1.80 4.14 44.97
N VAL A 233 1.05 4.13 43.88
CA VAL A 233 0.05 3.10 43.59
C VAL A 233 0.62 2.09 42.60
N THR A 234 0.60 0.82 42.97
CA THR A 234 0.94 -0.29 42.06
C THR A 234 -0.33 -1.01 41.65
N THR A 235 -0.53 -1.14 40.35
CA THR A 235 -1.62 -1.91 39.76
C THR A 235 -1.08 -3.24 39.27
N THR A 236 -1.71 -4.32 39.69
CA THR A 236 -1.42 -5.70 39.28
C THR A 236 -2.56 -6.21 38.42
N SER A 237 -2.29 -6.68 37.21
CA SER A 237 -3.27 -7.27 36.30
C SER A 237 -2.91 -8.72 35.99
N LYS A 238 -3.87 -9.64 36.05
CA LYS A 238 -3.71 -11.06 35.71
C LYS A 238 -5.01 -11.67 35.18
N LEU A 239 -4.93 -12.85 34.59
CA LEU A 239 -6.13 -13.62 34.23
C LEU A 239 -6.53 -14.55 35.37
N VAL A 240 -7.81 -14.52 35.72
CA VAL A 240 -8.44 -15.36 36.72
C VAL A 240 -9.33 -16.36 36.01
N PHE A 241 -9.06 -17.65 36.23
CA PHE A 241 -9.83 -18.76 35.69
C PHE A 241 -10.98 -19.07 36.65
N ASP A 242 -12.17 -19.34 36.11
CA ASP A 242 -13.35 -19.74 36.90
C ASP A 242 -13.07 -21.06 37.64
N ASN A 243 -12.38 -21.99 36.97
CA ASN A 243 -11.81 -23.18 37.60
C ASN A 243 -10.42 -23.49 36.99
N PRO A 244 -9.31 -23.15 37.67
CA PRO A 244 -7.98 -23.38 37.12
C PRO A 244 -7.60 -24.86 37.01
N ASN A 245 -8.35 -25.77 37.63
CA ASN A 245 -8.05 -27.21 37.60
C ASN A 245 -8.90 -28.00 36.60
N ASP A 246 -9.77 -27.32 35.85
CA ASP A 246 -10.50 -27.91 34.73
C ASP A 246 -9.69 -27.77 33.44
N ILE A 247 -9.74 -28.79 32.57
CA ILE A 247 -9.04 -28.76 31.28
C ILE A 247 -9.64 -27.70 30.35
N ASN A 248 -10.95 -27.43 30.49
CA ASN A 248 -11.65 -26.34 29.83
C ASN A 248 -12.13 -25.34 30.87
N SER A 249 -11.71 -24.09 30.76
CA SER A 249 -12.03 -23.09 31.78
C SER A 249 -12.33 -21.74 31.14
N ALA A 250 -13.36 -21.08 31.65
CA ALA A 250 -13.58 -19.66 31.37
C ALA A 250 -12.58 -18.82 32.17
N PHE A 251 -12.18 -17.68 31.63
CA PHE A 251 -11.31 -16.74 32.33
C PHE A 251 -11.77 -15.29 32.16
N ARG A 252 -11.34 -14.46 33.10
CA ARG A 252 -11.56 -13.01 33.12
C ARG A 252 -10.28 -12.31 33.50
N ILE A 253 -10.03 -11.12 32.96
CA ILE A 253 -8.95 -10.27 33.45
C ILE A 253 -9.36 -9.64 34.79
N SER A 254 -8.44 -9.61 35.74
CA SER A 254 -8.59 -9.01 37.06
C SER A 254 -7.46 -8.02 37.28
N ALA A 255 -7.80 -6.83 37.79
CA ALA A 255 -6.82 -5.84 38.18
C ALA A 255 -7.06 -5.40 39.63
N THR A 256 -5.98 -5.28 40.42
CA THR A 256 -6.01 -4.79 41.79
C THR A 256 -4.99 -3.69 41.98
N THR A 257 -5.35 -2.65 42.75
CA THR A 257 -4.41 -1.60 43.16
C THR A 257 -3.92 -1.84 44.58
N SER A 258 -2.69 -1.41 44.88
CA SER A 258 -2.10 -1.50 46.22
C SER A 258 -2.84 -0.67 47.29
N ASN A 259 -3.70 0.27 46.88
CA ASN A 259 -4.45 1.15 47.77
C ASN A 259 -5.98 0.88 47.77
N GLY A 260 -6.45 -0.15 47.07
CA GLY A 260 -7.87 -0.52 47.01
C GLY A 260 -8.78 0.39 46.18
N THR A 261 -8.20 1.32 45.41
CA THR A 261 -8.95 2.12 44.43
C THR A 261 -9.29 1.32 43.18
N ALA A 262 -10.31 1.76 42.42
CA ALA A 262 -10.67 1.13 41.16
C ALA A 262 -9.45 1.05 40.22
N ALA A 263 -9.07 -0.16 39.84
CA ALA A 263 -7.92 -0.43 38.99
C ALA A 263 -8.32 -0.37 37.51
N SER A 264 -7.56 0.36 36.70
CA SER A 264 -7.59 0.19 35.24
C SER A 264 -6.83 -1.08 34.85
N PHE A 265 -7.38 -1.85 33.92
CA PHE A 265 -6.74 -3.06 33.40
C PHE A 265 -5.61 -2.68 32.44
N LYS A 266 -4.48 -3.39 32.51
CA LYS A 266 -3.41 -3.24 31.52
C LYS A 266 -3.81 -3.97 30.23
N THR A 267 -3.98 -3.27 29.11
CA THR A 267 -4.19 -3.91 27.81
C THR A 267 -2.93 -4.63 27.32
N GLY A 268 -3.08 -5.53 26.35
CA GLY A 268 -1.98 -6.27 25.73
C GLY A 268 -2.04 -7.78 25.92
N THR A 269 -0.90 -8.43 25.65
CA THR A 269 -0.79 -9.90 25.54
C THR A 269 -0.40 -10.55 26.86
N TYR A 270 -1.16 -11.52 27.34
CA TYR A 270 -0.90 -12.29 28.56
C TYR A 270 -0.57 -13.73 28.20
N ALA A 271 0.56 -14.25 28.67
CA ALA A 271 0.84 -15.68 28.55
C ALA A 271 -0.03 -16.50 29.52
N ILE A 272 -0.59 -17.61 29.03
CA ILE A 272 -1.27 -18.62 29.84
C ILE A 272 -0.49 -19.93 29.69
N THR A 273 -0.32 -20.65 30.79
CA THR A 273 0.33 -21.97 30.80
C THR A 273 -0.63 -23.02 31.34
N LEU A 274 -0.82 -24.09 30.57
CA LEU A 274 -1.44 -25.34 31.00
C LEU A 274 -0.35 -26.27 31.53
N THR A 275 -0.49 -26.73 32.77
CA THR A 275 0.35 -27.78 33.34
C THR A 275 -0.47 -29.03 33.52
N ALA A 276 0.01 -30.17 33.02
CA ALA A 276 -0.58 -31.49 33.30
C ALA A 276 0.41 -32.39 34.05
N VAL A 277 -0.11 -33.22 34.95
CA VAL A 277 0.66 -34.25 35.65
C VAL A 277 -0.02 -35.61 35.49
N SER A 278 0.70 -36.62 35.01
CA SER A 278 0.20 -38.00 34.84
C SER A 278 1.35 -39.00 35.02
N GLY A 279 1.12 -40.09 35.77
CA GLY A 279 2.13 -41.13 36.03
C GLY A 279 3.45 -40.65 36.64
N GLY A 280 3.44 -39.56 37.41
CA GLY A 280 4.65 -38.95 37.99
C GLY A 280 5.46 -38.07 37.04
N GLN A 281 4.99 -37.87 35.80
CA GLN A 281 5.55 -36.92 34.85
C GLN A 281 4.76 -35.62 34.84
N THR A 282 5.45 -34.50 34.60
CA THR A 282 4.86 -33.16 34.44
C THR A 282 5.18 -32.64 33.05
N LYS A 283 4.17 -32.13 32.33
CA LYS A 283 4.35 -31.41 31.06
C LYS A 283 3.58 -30.09 31.09
N THR A 284 4.09 -29.13 30.33
CA THR A 284 3.49 -27.80 30.20
C THR A 284 3.35 -27.43 28.74
N ASP A 285 2.30 -26.68 28.42
CA ASP A 285 2.13 -26.00 27.14
C ASP A 285 1.55 -24.59 27.37
N SER A 286 1.74 -23.68 26.44
CA SER A 286 1.36 -22.28 26.60
C SER A 286 0.67 -21.72 25.37
N LEU A 287 -0.25 -20.79 25.60
CA LEU A 287 -0.86 -19.93 24.58
C LEU A 287 -0.82 -18.48 25.05
N VAL A 288 -1.12 -17.55 24.15
CA VAL A 288 -1.27 -16.14 24.52
C VAL A 288 -2.70 -15.65 24.37
N VAL A 289 -3.09 -14.75 25.27
CA VAL A 289 -4.35 -14.01 25.21
C VAL A 289 -4.06 -12.53 25.03
N THR A 290 -4.48 -11.97 23.90
CA THR A 290 -4.33 -10.54 23.60
C THR A 290 -5.64 -9.81 23.82
N PHE A 291 -5.64 -8.87 24.77
CA PHE A 291 -6.71 -7.89 24.92
C PHE A 291 -6.38 -6.65 24.11
N LEU A 292 -7.19 -6.40 23.08
CA LEU A 292 -7.10 -5.18 22.29
C LEU A 292 -7.61 -3.98 23.10
N ASP A 293 -7.05 -2.80 22.87
CA ASP A 293 -7.72 -1.57 23.29
C ASP A 293 -8.95 -1.31 22.39
N GLY A 294 -9.88 -0.46 22.84
CA GLY A 294 -11.14 -0.28 22.12
C GLY A 294 -10.97 0.37 20.74
N LYS A 295 -9.91 1.14 20.50
CA LYS A 295 -9.58 1.65 19.16
C LYS A 295 -9.13 0.52 18.25
N ALA A 296 -8.24 -0.36 18.70
CA ALA A 296 -7.76 -1.52 17.97
C ALA A 296 -8.87 -2.56 17.73
N ALA A 297 -9.78 -2.73 18.69
CA ALA A 297 -10.94 -3.61 18.54
C ALA A 297 -11.95 -3.09 17.51
N ASN A 298 -12.29 -1.79 17.56
CA ASN A 298 -13.11 -1.15 16.53
C ASN A 298 -12.42 -1.21 15.17
N LEU A 299 -11.13 -0.89 15.11
CA LEU A 299 -10.34 -0.95 13.88
C LEU A 299 -10.34 -2.36 13.30
N ASN A 300 -10.14 -3.40 14.11
CA ASN A 300 -10.19 -4.79 13.65
C ASN A 300 -11.57 -5.18 13.09
N THR A 301 -12.64 -4.66 13.69
CA THR A 301 -14.01 -4.91 13.21
C THR A 301 -14.22 -4.32 11.80
N CYS A 302 -13.76 -3.09 11.58
CA CYS A 302 -13.88 -2.44 10.27
C CYS A 302 -12.89 -3.02 9.25
N THR A 303 -11.62 -3.18 9.62
CA THR A 303 -10.55 -3.65 8.73
C THR A 303 -10.72 -5.09 8.27
N ALA A 304 -11.41 -5.95 9.03
CA ALA A 304 -11.76 -7.29 8.59
C ALA A 304 -12.46 -7.33 7.22
N CYS A 305 -13.28 -6.30 6.92
CA CYS A 305 -13.93 -6.14 5.63
C CYS A 305 -13.20 -5.12 4.74
N HIS A 306 -12.79 -3.98 5.31
CA HIS A 306 -12.29 -2.85 4.53
C HIS A 306 -10.85 -3.02 4.02
N ASN A 307 -10.05 -3.93 4.59
CA ASN A 307 -8.71 -4.20 4.06
C ASN A 307 -8.70 -4.75 2.64
N ASN A 308 -9.76 -5.45 2.23
CA ASN A 308 -9.85 -6.03 0.88
C ASN A 308 -10.72 -5.21 -0.06
N ASN A 309 -11.66 -4.42 0.47
CA ASN A 309 -12.64 -3.70 -0.34
C ASN A 309 -12.26 -2.23 -0.58
N THR A 310 -11.67 -1.57 0.41
CA THR A 310 -11.28 -0.15 0.36
C THR A 310 -9.96 0.06 1.13
N PRO A 311 -8.87 -0.64 0.75
CA PRO A 311 -7.60 -0.55 1.44
C PRO A 311 -7.04 0.87 1.55
N GLU A 312 -7.34 1.72 0.57
CA GLU A 312 -6.94 3.13 0.53
C GLU A 312 -7.54 3.96 1.67
N PHE A 313 -8.78 3.68 2.09
CA PHE A 313 -9.41 4.40 3.21
C PHE A 313 -8.80 3.99 4.54
N ILE A 314 -8.45 2.72 4.71
CA ILE A 314 -7.76 2.24 5.91
C ILE A 314 -6.36 2.84 5.98
N ALA A 315 -5.60 2.80 4.88
CA ALA A 315 -4.27 3.41 4.82
C ALA A 315 -4.34 4.91 5.13
N GLY A 316 -5.31 5.61 4.55
CA GLY A 316 -5.55 7.04 4.80
C GLY A 316 -5.87 7.32 6.26
N TYR A 317 -6.79 6.56 6.87
CA TYR A 317 -7.11 6.66 8.29
C TYR A 317 -5.89 6.43 9.19
N VAL A 318 -5.16 5.34 8.99
CA VAL A 318 -4.02 4.96 9.84
C VAL A 318 -2.91 6.02 9.78
N ALA A 319 -2.61 6.57 8.60
CA ALA A 319 -1.62 7.63 8.43
C ALA A 319 -2.15 9.02 8.86
N GLY A 320 -3.47 9.15 8.99
CA GLY A 320 -4.17 10.40 9.16
C GLY A 320 -4.24 10.92 10.59
N ALA A 321 -4.62 12.19 10.75
CA ALA A 321 -4.65 12.87 12.05
C ALA A 321 -5.54 12.15 13.07
N HIS A 322 -6.68 11.60 12.66
CA HIS A 322 -7.56 10.82 13.54
C HIS A 322 -6.98 9.44 13.89
N GLY A 323 -6.30 8.77 12.97
CA GLY A 323 -5.65 7.49 13.22
C GLY A 323 -4.41 7.58 14.09
N VAL A 324 -3.71 8.73 14.11
CA VAL A 324 -2.54 8.95 14.99
C VAL A 324 -2.85 9.73 16.26
N ALA A 325 -4.05 10.32 16.38
CA ALA A 325 -4.43 11.10 17.55
C ALA A 325 -4.30 10.28 18.85
N SER A 326 -3.53 10.81 19.80
CA SER A 326 -3.50 10.30 21.17
C SER A 326 -4.85 10.57 21.81
N GLY A 327 -5.51 9.50 22.26
CA GLY A 327 -6.79 9.66 22.96
C GLY A 327 -6.66 10.43 24.27
N HIS A 328 -7.77 10.95 24.75
CA HIS A 328 -7.88 11.50 26.10
C HIS A 328 -8.62 10.52 27.01
N GLU A 329 -8.08 10.29 28.21
CA GLU A 329 -8.61 9.32 29.18
C GLU A 329 -9.52 9.95 30.25
N THR A 330 -9.69 11.28 30.24
CA THR A 330 -10.43 12.00 31.30
C THR A 330 -11.22 13.18 30.76
N GLY A 331 -12.45 13.34 31.27
CA GLY A 331 -13.23 14.59 31.20
C GLY A 331 -13.85 14.90 29.85
N THR A 332 -14.14 16.19 29.62
CA THR A 332 -14.78 16.72 28.40
C THR A 332 -14.00 16.43 27.13
N CYS A 333 -12.68 16.22 27.22
CA CYS A 333 -11.82 15.89 26.08
C CYS A 333 -12.17 14.54 25.43
N GLN A 334 -12.67 13.57 26.21
CA GLN A 334 -13.02 12.24 25.68
C GLN A 334 -14.13 12.32 24.62
N ARG A 335 -14.99 13.34 24.73
CA ARG A 335 -16.06 13.61 23.78
C ARG A 335 -15.59 13.76 22.34
N CYS A 336 -14.40 14.31 22.10
CA CYS A 336 -13.88 14.52 20.74
C CYS A 336 -12.61 13.73 20.46
N HIS A 337 -12.04 13.04 21.46
CA HIS A 337 -10.76 12.35 21.35
C HIS A 337 -10.80 10.88 21.81
N ALA A 338 -11.97 10.33 22.10
CA ALA A 338 -12.17 8.91 22.35
C ALA A 338 -13.39 8.42 21.58
N THR A 339 -13.30 7.21 21.01
CA THR A 339 -14.38 6.67 20.17
C THR A 339 -15.71 6.60 20.94
N THR A 340 -15.70 5.94 22.09
CA THR A 340 -16.89 5.82 22.95
C THR A 340 -17.35 7.18 23.46
N GLY A 341 -16.41 8.08 23.79
CA GLY A 341 -16.74 9.41 24.28
C GLY A 341 -17.51 10.23 23.25
N ALA A 342 -17.09 10.18 21.98
CA ALA A 342 -17.80 10.83 20.88
C ALA A 342 -19.18 10.22 20.64
N GLN A 343 -19.29 8.89 20.58
CA GLN A 343 -20.58 8.21 20.38
C GLN A 343 -21.59 8.53 21.49
N VAL A 344 -21.14 8.53 22.75
CA VAL A 344 -22.00 8.91 23.89
C VAL A 344 -22.39 10.39 23.80
N GLY A 345 -21.43 11.27 23.48
CA GLY A 345 -21.71 12.69 23.28
C GLY A 345 -22.74 12.95 22.19
N PHE A 346 -22.62 12.26 21.05
CA PHE A 346 -23.56 12.34 19.94
C PHE A 346 -24.95 11.85 20.34
N ALA A 347 -25.04 10.69 20.99
CA ALA A 347 -26.32 10.13 21.41
C ALA A 347 -27.06 11.01 22.43
N GLN A 348 -26.33 11.74 23.27
CA GLN A 348 -26.89 12.58 24.32
C GLN A 348 -27.09 14.05 23.89
N GLY A 349 -26.63 14.43 22.70
CA GLY A 349 -26.70 15.80 22.22
C GLY A 349 -25.80 16.76 23.00
N TRP A 350 -24.72 16.25 23.61
CA TRP A 350 -23.68 17.12 24.16
C TRP A 350 -22.84 17.56 22.99
N VAL A 351 -23.13 18.73 22.43
CA VAL A 351 -22.54 19.29 21.21
C VAL A 351 -22.55 20.81 21.26
N GLY A 352 -21.79 21.44 20.38
CA GLY A 352 -21.73 22.88 20.28
C GLY A 352 -20.39 23.52 20.66
N GLY A 353 -20.42 24.82 20.93
CA GLY A 353 -19.25 25.60 21.24
C GLY A 353 -18.77 25.43 22.69
N TYR A 354 -17.65 26.06 23.03
CA TYR A 354 -17.03 25.93 24.36
C TYR A 354 -18.01 26.13 25.52
N THR A 355 -18.84 27.18 25.48
CA THR A 355 -19.81 27.50 26.54
C THR A 355 -20.86 26.40 26.73
N GLN A 356 -21.40 25.85 25.63
CA GLN A 356 -22.40 24.77 25.68
C GLN A 356 -21.77 23.51 26.30
N LEU A 357 -20.58 23.16 25.86
CA LEU A 357 -19.87 21.98 26.34
C LEU A 357 -19.44 22.07 27.81
N MET A 358 -19.05 23.26 28.28
CA MET A 358 -18.74 23.50 29.69
C MET A 358 -20.00 23.46 30.57
N ALA A 359 -21.16 23.83 30.05
CA ALA A 359 -22.43 23.68 30.77
C ALA A 359 -22.84 22.20 30.89
N ASP A 360 -22.70 21.43 29.82
CA ASP A 360 -23.00 19.98 29.79
C ASP A 360 -22.04 19.16 30.66
N GLN A 361 -20.82 19.65 30.91
CA GLN A 361 -19.85 19.02 31.80
C GLN A 361 -20.38 18.85 33.23
N ALA A 362 -21.19 19.79 33.72
CA ALA A 362 -21.65 19.82 35.11
C ALA A 362 -22.63 18.69 35.46
N THR A 363 -23.26 18.07 34.47
CA THR A 363 -24.32 17.06 34.66
C THR A 363 -23.86 15.62 34.43
N VAL A 364 -22.67 15.40 33.88
CA VAL A 364 -22.32 14.10 33.26
C VAL A 364 -21.01 13.50 33.75
N TRP A 365 -19.97 14.33 33.93
CA TRP A 365 -18.59 13.85 34.00
C TRP A 365 -17.98 13.96 35.41
N THR A 366 -18.78 13.73 36.45
CA THR A 366 -18.35 13.73 37.86
C THR A 366 -18.99 12.57 38.67
N PRO A 367 -18.20 11.76 39.39
CA PRO A 367 -16.89 11.18 39.07
C PRO A 367 -17.00 9.66 38.78
N ASN A 368 -16.04 9.10 38.03
CA ASN A 368 -15.83 7.64 37.86
C ASN A 368 -16.90 6.84 37.08
N GLN A 369 -17.31 7.29 35.91
CA GLN A 369 -17.43 6.32 34.82
C GLN A 369 -16.24 6.57 33.91
N PRO A 370 -15.09 5.89 34.12
CA PRO A 370 -14.13 5.80 33.03
C PRO A 370 -14.92 5.22 31.85
N LEU A 371 -15.22 6.02 30.83
CA LEU A 371 -15.50 5.43 29.52
C LEU A 371 -14.15 4.83 29.14
N ILE A 372 -14.04 3.52 29.37
CA ILE A 372 -12.78 2.85 29.55
C ILE A 372 -12.03 2.82 28.21
N SER A 373 -11.09 3.76 28.07
CA SER A 373 -9.85 3.70 27.28
C SER A 373 -9.95 3.20 25.83
N ASP A 374 -10.91 3.68 25.05
CA ASP A 374 -10.84 3.67 23.58
C ASP A 374 -10.06 4.91 23.13
N ASN A 375 -8.73 4.91 23.37
CA ASN A 375 -7.89 6.07 23.07
C ASN A 375 -7.89 6.37 21.56
N GLY A 376 -8.45 7.52 21.16
CA GLY A 376 -8.44 8.04 19.80
C GLY A 376 -9.77 7.87 19.05
N ILE A 377 -9.82 8.43 17.85
CA ILE A 377 -11.01 8.45 16.98
C ILE A 377 -10.94 7.29 16.00
N SER A 378 -11.92 6.39 16.03
CA SER A 378 -12.03 5.26 15.10
C SER A 378 -13.12 5.48 14.04
N CYS A 379 -13.20 4.58 13.07
CA CYS A 379 -14.21 4.61 12.00
C CYS A 379 -15.65 4.69 12.56
N ALA A 380 -15.90 4.01 13.69
CA ALA A 380 -17.20 3.91 14.33
C ALA A 380 -17.69 5.22 14.96
N VAL A 381 -16.85 6.26 15.05
CA VAL A 381 -17.28 7.60 15.48
C VAL A 381 -18.10 8.29 14.41
N CYS A 382 -17.69 8.17 13.15
CA CYS A 382 -18.36 8.83 12.04
C CYS A 382 -19.36 7.89 11.36
N HIS A 383 -19.04 6.60 11.28
CA HIS A 383 -19.82 5.61 10.55
C HIS A 383 -20.57 4.65 11.47
N ASN A 384 -21.84 4.44 11.16
CA ASN A 384 -22.59 3.27 11.60
C ASN A 384 -22.43 2.19 10.53
N ALA A 385 -21.93 1.02 10.91
CA ALA A 385 -21.67 -0.11 10.01
C ALA A 385 -22.92 -0.60 9.24
N HIS A 386 -24.12 -0.21 9.66
CA HIS A 386 -25.38 -0.61 9.03
C HIS A 386 -26.23 0.56 8.50
N ASP A 387 -25.98 1.81 8.92
CA ASP A 387 -26.85 2.96 8.64
C ASP A 387 -26.12 4.22 8.13
N GLY A 388 -24.89 4.10 7.63
CA GLY A 388 -24.18 5.24 7.03
C GLY A 388 -23.49 6.13 8.06
N LEU A 389 -23.81 7.42 8.12
CA LEU A 389 -23.25 8.35 9.10
C LEU A 389 -23.96 8.24 10.46
N ASN A 390 -23.21 8.40 11.55
CA ASN A 390 -23.80 8.39 12.89
C ASN A 390 -24.70 9.59 13.13
N ALA A 391 -25.81 9.35 13.81
CA ALA A 391 -26.73 10.40 14.22
C ALA A 391 -26.18 11.22 15.39
N VAL A 392 -26.42 12.52 15.36
CA VAL A 392 -26.08 13.43 16.45
C VAL A 392 -27.39 14.02 17.01
N THR A 393 -27.76 13.59 18.21
CA THR A 393 -29.07 13.89 18.81
C THR A 393 -29.24 15.40 18.99
N GLY A 394 -30.26 15.96 18.34
CA GLY A 394 -30.63 17.37 18.51
C GLY A 394 -29.60 18.34 17.98
N TRP A 395 -28.71 17.92 17.06
CA TRP A 395 -27.71 18.75 16.43
C TRP A 395 -28.04 18.92 14.94
N ASP A 396 -28.29 20.17 14.54
CA ASP A 396 -28.58 20.57 13.15
C ASP A 396 -28.16 22.05 12.99
N PRO A 397 -26.84 22.35 12.97
CA PRO A 397 -26.33 23.72 12.90
C PRO A 397 -26.48 24.37 11.51
N ASN A 398 -26.82 23.62 10.47
CA ASN A 398 -27.15 24.17 9.14
C ASN A 398 -28.66 24.32 8.90
N ALA A 399 -29.49 23.88 9.86
CA ALA A 399 -30.95 23.97 9.88
C ALA A 399 -31.62 23.35 8.64
N ASN A 400 -31.02 22.31 8.07
CA ASN A 400 -31.51 21.69 6.85
C ASN A 400 -32.53 20.56 7.12
N GLN A 401 -32.80 20.24 8.39
CA GLN A 401 -33.74 19.22 8.86
C GLN A 401 -33.40 17.80 8.39
N ALA A 402 -32.21 17.59 7.82
CA ALA A 402 -31.69 16.28 7.50
C ALA A 402 -30.94 15.76 8.73
N ASN A 403 -31.62 14.98 9.58
CA ASN A 403 -30.90 14.27 10.64
C ASN A 403 -29.82 13.40 9.97
N ASN A 404 -28.55 13.69 10.23
CA ASN A 404 -27.37 12.86 9.91
C ASN A 404 -26.70 13.16 8.56
N ASP A 405 -26.43 14.43 8.27
CA ASP A 405 -25.53 14.77 7.17
C ASP A 405 -24.05 14.85 7.61
N GLN A 406 -23.15 15.08 6.64
CA GLN A 406 -21.72 15.20 6.90
C GLN A 406 -21.37 16.43 7.75
N TYR A 407 -22.07 17.55 7.56
CA TYR A 407 -21.83 18.78 8.30
C TYR A 407 -22.13 18.56 9.79
N ASP A 408 -23.24 17.91 10.12
CA ASP A 408 -23.65 17.63 11.49
C ASP A 408 -22.60 16.80 12.24
N VAL A 409 -22.17 15.68 11.64
CA VAL A 409 -21.19 14.77 12.25
C VAL A 409 -19.84 15.44 12.44
N CYS A 410 -19.36 16.17 11.44
CA CYS A 410 -18.07 16.87 11.54
C CYS A 410 -18.13 18.00 12.56
N THR A 411 -19.18 18.82 12.54
CA THR A 411 -19.31 19.99 13.42
C THR A 411 -19.73 19.62 14.85
N ALA A 412 -20.18 18.39 15.10
CA ALA A 412 -20.36 17.90 16.46
C ALA A 412 -19.03 17.96 17.25
N CYS A 413 -17.89 17.72 16.61
CA CYS A 413 -16.56 17.89 17.21
C CYS A 413 -15.89 19.22 16.81
N HIS A 414 -16.03 19.61 15.55
CA HIS A 414 -15.40 20.79 14.97
C HIS A 414 -16.42 21.91 14.72
N THR A 415 -17.08 22.36 15.79
CA THR A 415 -18.19 23.32 15.69
C THR A 415 -17.78 24.62 14.97
N LEU A 416 -18.60 25.05 14.02
CA LEU A 416 -18.54 26.39 13.42
C LEU A 416 -19.72 27.23 13.90
N ASN A 417 -20.93 26.73 13.63
CA ASN A 417 -22.19 27.31 14.07
C ASN A 417 -22.87 26.41 15.11
N ASP A 418 -23.69 27.00 15.97
CA ASP A 418 -24.67 26.26 16.77
C ASP A 418 -26.01 26.11 16.04
N ASN A 419 -26.98 25.42 16.66
CA ASN A 419 -28.33 25.23 16.11
C ASN A 419 -29.13 26.53 15.87
N SER A 420 -28.69 27.67 16.41
CA SER A 420 -29.29 28.97 16.10
C SER A 420 -28.72 29.59 14.83
N GLY A 421 -27.69 28.98 14.25
CA GLY A 421 -26.90 29.51 13.14
C GLY A 421 -25.81 30.49 13.60
N ALA A 422 -25.69 30.79 14.90
CA ALA A 422 -24.67 31.69 15.40
C ALA A 422 -23.28 31.05 15.30
N VAL A 423 -22.28 31.83 14.88
CA VAL A 423 -20.89 31.37 14.86
C VAL A 423 -20.39 31.29 16.31
N VAL A 424 -20.22 30.09 16.82
CA VAL A 424 -19.78 29.83 18.20
C VAL A 424 -18.39 29.22 18.26
N GLY A 425 -17.93 28.64 17.15
CA GLY A 425 -16.64 27.98 17.10
C GLY A 425 -16.55 26.70 17.93
N ASN A 426 -15.42 26.01 17.83
CA ASN A 426 -15.24 24.71 18.48
C ASN A 426 -14.78 24.86 19.94
N TYR A 427 -14.73 23.74 20.67
CA TYR A 427 -14.24 23.72 22.06
C TYR A 427 -12.82 24.24 22.24
N HIS A 428 -12.01 24.21 21.18
CA HIS A 428 -10.65 24.72 21.23
C HIS A 428 -10.60 26.25 21.27
N GLU A 429 -11.68 26.95 20.87
CA GLU A 429 -11.83 28.38 21.08
C GLU A 429 -11.78 28.73 22.58
N GLY A 430 -10.61 29.17 23.02
CA GLY A 430 -10.34 29.55 24.42
C GLY A 430 -9.42 28.62 25.20
N TYR A 431 -9.00 27.45 24.67
CA TYR A 431 -8.07 26.55 25.38
C TYR A 431 -7.01 25.84 24.53
N ALA A 432 -7.14 25.76 23.19
CA ALA A 432 -6.04 25.32 22.33
C ALA A 432 -6.19 25.72 20.85
N LEU A 433 -5.24 25.54 19.95
CA LEU A 433 -3.92 26.15 19.88
C LEU A 433 -3.42 25.98 18.41
N ASP A 434 -3.95 26.72 17.40
CA ASP A 434 -3.44 26.92 16.01
C ASP A 434 -4.57 27.44 15.07
N VAL A 435 -4.30 28.42 14.20
CA VAL A 435 -5.20 28.95 13.14
C VAL A 435 -5.66 27.84 12.19
N ALA A 436 -4.84 26.81 12.01
CA ALA A 436 -5.16 25.63 11.21
C ALA A 436 -6.10 24.62 11.90
N ARG A 437 -6.42 24.79 13.20
CA ARG A 437 -7.24 23.84 13.98
C ARG A 437 -8.67 24.30 14.27
N THR A 438 -8.98 25.58 14.07
CA THR A 438 -10.32 26.11 14.30
C THR A 438 -11.01 26.38 12.97
N ILE A 439 -12.18 25.76 12.76
CA ILE A 439 -12.94 25.90 11.51
C ILE A 439 -13.33 27.36 11.27
N SER A 440 -13.66 28.11 12.31
CA SER A 440 -14.06 29.52 12.21
C SER A 440 -12.95 30.48 11.76
N ASP A 441 -11.68 30.10 11.81
CA ASP A 441 -10.57 30.97 11.40
C ASP A 441 -10.20 30.80 9.92
N SER A 442 -10.70 29.75 9.28
CA SER A 442 -10.36 29.36 7.90
C SER A 442 -11.58 29.09 7.01
N HIS A 443 -12.75 28.82 7.61
CA HIS A 443 -14.00 28.45 6.93
C HIS A 443 -15.16 29.37 7.33
N TYR A 444 -14.85 30.62 7.61
CA TYR A 444 -15.82 31.67 7.89
C TYR A 444 -15.41 32.95 7.19
N ASP A 445 -16.41 33.59 6.62
CA ASP A 445 -16.36 34.87 5.92
C ASP A 445 -17.55 35.68 6.46
N ASP A 446 -17.30 36.88 6.96
CA ASP A 446 -18.30 37.66 7.66
C ASP A 446 -19.20 38.40 6.65
N PRO A 447 -20.51 38.07 6.54
CA PRO A 447 -21.39 38.77 5.60
C PRO A 447 -21.59 40.27 5.92
N ALA A 448 -21.09 40.74 7.06
CA ALA A 448 -21.08 42.15 7.44
C ALA A 448 -19.85 42.91 6.90
N THR A 449 -18.76 42.24 6.54
CA THR A 449 -17.58 42.86 5.93
C THR A 449 -17.74 42.84 4.40
N ILE A 450 -17.56 43.99 3.76
CA ILE A 450 -17.76 44.14 2.30
C ILE A 450 -16.38 44.25 1.65
N GLY A 451 -16.09 43.37 0.69
CA GLY A 451 -14.84 43.40 -0.07
C GLY A 451 -13.62 42.90 0.70
N LEU A 452 -13.84 42.01 1.67
CA LEU A 452 -12.81 41.32 2.44
C LEU A 452 -13.22 39.86 2.56
N GLU A 453 -12.32 38.91 2.26
CA GLU A 453 -12.60 37.47 2.46
C GLU A 453 -11.81 36.93 3.63
N GLU A 454 -12.49 36.66 4.73
CA GLU A 454 -11.84 36.08 5.91
C GLU A 454 -11.71 34.56 5.83
N GLY A 455 -12.36 33.88 4.88
CA GLY A 455 -12.23 32.44 4.79
C GLY A 455 -13.06 31.75 3.71
N TYR A 456 -12.97 30.43 3.72
CA TYR A 456 -13.72 29.56 2.83
C TYR A 456 -15.20 29.53 3.23
N VAL A 457 -16.10 29.88 2.31
CA VAL A 457 -17.55 29.75 2.57
C VAL A 457 -18.02 28.31 2.33
N LEU A 458 -18.31 27.58 3.41
CA LEU A 458 -18.79 26.20 3.33
C LEU A 458 -20.16 26.10 2.65
N ARG A 459 -20.31 25.14 1.72
CA ARG A 459 -21.61 24.73 1.18
C ARG A 459 -22.31 23.79 2.15
N LYS A 460 -22.73 24.33 3.30
CA LYS A 460 -23.20 23.58 4.49
C LYS A 460 -24.31 22.56 4.20
N ASN A 461 -25.12 22.80 3.17
CA ASN A 461 -26.26 21.95 2.77
C ASN A 461 -25.95 21.00 1.60
N SER A 462 -24.70 20.97 1.13
CA SER A 462 -24.29 20.00 0.10
C SER A 462 -24.21 18.58 0.68
N ALA A 463 -24.08 17.57 -0.17
CA ALA A 463 -23.85 16.19 0.30
C ALA A 463 -22.44 15.98 0.88
N THR A 464 -21.51 16.88 0.55
CA THR A 464 -20.07 16.76 0.85
C THR A 464 -19.45 18.06 1.37
N PRO A 465 -20.07 18.80 2.30
CA PRO A 465 -19.64 20.15 2.71
C PRO A 465 -18.18 20.23 3.15
N CYS A 466 -17.69 19.20 3.83
CA CYS A 466 -16.31 19.09 4.29
C CYS A 466 -15.44 18.34 3.25
N ALA A 467 -15.98 17.29 2.63
CA ALA A 467 -15.29 16.51 1.60
C ALA A 467 -15.12 17.25 0.26
N ASP A 468 -15.78 18.40 0.09
CA ASP A 468 -15.60 19.34 -1.02
C ASP A 468 -14.16 19.82 -1.13
N CYS A 469 -13.42 19.82 0.00
CA CYS A 469 -12.00 20.08 0.00
C CYS A 469 -11.17 19.05 0.78
N HIS A 470 -11.70 18.43 1.84
CA HIS A 470 -10.92 17.52 2.70
C HIS A 470 -11.03 16.05 2.29
N ASN A 471 -9.90 15.33 2.36
CA ASN A 471 -9.96 13.88 2.46
C ASN A 471 -10.24 13.50 3.91
N LEU A 472 -11.49 13.13 4.20
CA LEU A 472 -11.97 12.87 5.56
C LEU A 472 -11.32 11.66 6.23
N HIS A 473 -10.78 10.72 5.44
CA HIS A 473 -10.11 9.55 5.99
C HIS A 473 -8.68 9.88 6.41
N THR A 474 -7.95 10.71 5.66
CA THR A 474 -6.62 11.16 6.10
C THR A 474 -6.70 12.27 7.13
N ALA A 475 -7.75 13.10 7.09
CA ALA A 475 -7.84 14.34 7.86
C ALA A 475 -6.55 15.20 7.75
N SER A 476 -5.86 15.10 6.61
CA SER A 476 -4.69 15.93 6.31
C SER A 476 -5.15 17.32 5.89
N VAL A 477 -4.42 18.33 6.34
CA VAL A 477 -4.65 19.74 5.98
C VAL A 477 -3.60 20.29 5.01
N VAL A 478 -2.60 19.47 4.61
CA VAL A 478 -1.46 19.93 3.80
C VAL A 478 -1.90 20.54 2.46
N VAL A 479 -2.88 19.93 1.81
CA VAL A 479 -3.41 20.42 0.52
C VAL A 479 -4.20 21.70 0.72
N GLN A 480 -4.92 21.83 1.83
CA GLN A 480 -5.76 22.98 2.17
C GLN A 480 -4.90 24.18 2.59
N GLU A 481 -3.80 23.94 3.29
CA GLU A 481 -2.75 24.94 3.56
C GLU A 481 -2.11 25.40 2.25
N ALA A 482 -1.72 24.46 1.37
CA ALA A 482 -1.18 24.80 0.05
C ALA A 482 -2.17 25.60 -0.80
N TRP A 483 -3.47 25.28 -0.73
CA TRP A 483 -4.52 26.09 -1.34
C TRP A 483 -4.58 27.49 -0.71
N GLY A 484 -4.60 27.61 0.63
CA GLY A 484 -4.64 28.89 1.34
C GLY A 484 -3.41 29.79 1.09
N GLU A 485 -2.28 29.21 0.72
CA GLU A 485 -1.06 29.90 0.28
C GLU A 485 -1.10 30.28 -1.22
N SER A 486 -1.99 29.68 -2.00
CA SER A 486 -2.09 29.89 -3.44
C SER A 486 -2.76 31.22 -3.81
N ALA A 487 -2.49 31.71 -5.02
CA ALA A 487 -3.19 32.86 -5.59
C ALA A 487 -4.70 32.61 -5.79
N HIS A 488 -5.12 31.35 -5.97
CA HIS A 488 -6.54 30.97 -6.07
C HIS A 488 -7.31 31.19 -4.77
N ALA A 489 -6.63 31.14 -3.62
CA ALA A 489 -7.17 31.53 -2.32
C ALA A 489 -6.84 32.99 -1.94
N GLY A 490 -6.38 33.82 -2.87
CA GLY A 490 -5.94 35.19 -2.58
C GLY A 490 -4.75 35.26 -1.61
N LYS A 491 -3.98 34.17 -1.47
CA LYS A 491 -2.91 34.01 -0.47
C LYS A 491 -3.39 34.25 0.97
N ILE A 492 -4.66 33.94 1.27
CA ILE A 492 -5.31 34.27 2.54
C ILE A 492 -4.50 33.82 3.78
N LEU A 493 -3.84 32.67 3.73
CA LEU A 493 -3.03 32.19 4.86
C LEU A 493 -1.81 33.10 5.10
N ALA A 494 -1.13 33.50 4.03
CA ALA A 494 0.01 34.41 4.11
C ALA A 494 -0.41 35.81 4.59
N LYS A 495 -1.55 36.32 4.09
CA LYS A 495 -2.09 37.64 4.48
C LYS A 495 -2.48 37.68 5.95
N LYS A 496 -3.13 36.63 6.44
CA LYS A 496 -3.43 36.45 7.86
C LYS A 496 -2.16 36.43 8.71
N ALA A 497 -1.15 35.66 8.31
CA ALA A 497 0.13 35.58 9.02
C ALA A 497 0.87 36.93 9.06
N GLU A 498 0.91 37.65 7.93
CA GLU A 498 1.52 38.98 7.81
C GLU A 498 0.83 40.00 8.72
N ALA A 499 -0.50 40.10 8.65
CA ALA A 499 -1.30 41.00 9.47
C ALA A 499 -1.17 40.70 10.97
N ALA A 500 -1.05 39.42 11.33
CA ALA A 500 -0.89 38.98 12.72
C ALA A 500 0.52 39.21 13.28
N CYS A 501 1.52 39.54 12.46
CA CYS A 501 2.91 39.64 12.91
C CYS A 501 3.11 40.71 14.02
N ALA A 502 2.70 41.95 13.80
CA ALA A 502 2.86 43.02 14.80
C ALA A 502 1.99 42.80 16.07
N PRO A 503 0.70 42.41 15.97
CA PRO A 503 -0.11 42.03 17.13
C PRO A 503 0.50 40.87 17.91
N SER A 504 1.10 39.88 17.24
CA SER A 504 1.69 38.71 17.89
C SER A 504 2.86 39.06 18.80
N ILE A 505 3.75 39.96 18.34
CA ILE A 505 4.88 40.44 19.12
C ILE A 505 4.38 41.21 20.36
N THR A 506 3.40 42.09 20.15
CA THR A 506 2.79 42.88 21.23
C THR A 506 2.17 41.96 22.29
N TYR A 507 1.37 40.98 21.84
CA TYR A 507 0.74 40.00 22.70
C TYR A 507 1.76 39.16 23.47
N PHE A 508 2.76 38.62 22.78
CA PHE A 508 3.76 37.76 23.38
C PHE A 508 4.55 38.50 24.46
N ASN A 509 5.00 39.72 24.16
CA ASN A 509 5.76 40.54 25.11
C ASN A 509 4.91 40.93 26.33
N ALA A 510 3.63 41.28 26.15
CA ALA A 510 2.74 41.60 27.25
C ALA A 510 2.35 40.36 28.10
N THR A 511 2.35 39.18 27.50
CA THR A 511 1.86 37.95 28.13
C THR A 511 2.95 37.20 28.88
N TYR A 512 4.14 37.09 28.29
CA TYR A 512 5.18 36.16 28.73
C TYR A 512 6.45 36.81 29.30
N VAL A 513 6.75 38.06 28.93
CA VAL A 513 7.98 38.74 29.39
C VAL A 513 7.75 39.31 30.80
N ASP A 514 8.77 39.22 31.65
CA ASP A 514 8.82 39.74 33.03
C ASP A 514 7.74 39.23 34.01
N LYS A 515 6.98 38.19 33.65
CA LYS A 515 6.02 37.52 34.56
C LYS A 515 6.69 36.47 35.42
N THR A 516 7.57 36.89 36.33
CA THR A 516 8.09 36.01 37.38
C THR A 516 7.00 35.63 38.39
N PRO A 517 6.93 34.35 38.83
CA PRO A 517 7.86 33.25 38.59
C PRO A 517 7.35 32.19 37.61
N ALA A 518 6.36 32.50 36.75
CA ALA A 518 5.59 31.47 36.04
C ALA A 518 6.15 31.05 34.67
N VAL A 519 7.06 31.82 34.06
CA VAL A 519 7.48 31.58 32.67
C VAL A 519 9.01 31.67 32.55
N VAL A 520 9.65 30.52 32.33
CA VAL A 520 11.08 30.38 32.03
C VAL A 520 11.27 29.56 30.75
N ASP A 521 12.38 29.79 30.04
CA ASP A 521 12.76 28.99 28.90
C ASP A 521 13.09 27.53 29.29
N ALA A 522 13.41 26.69 28.30
CA ALA A 522 13.77 25.28 28.54
C ALA A 522 15.01 25.10 29.43
N ALA A 523 15.85 26.13 29.55
CA ALA A 523 17.07 26.16 30.37
C ALA A 523 16.85 26.84 31.74
N GLY A 524 15.62 27.27 32.05
CA GLY A 524 15.27 27.91 33.32
C GLY A 524 15.59 29.42 33.39
N ASN A 525 15.93 30.06 32.26
CA ASN A 525 16.18 31.50 32.22
C ASN A 525 14.87 32.30 31.99
N PRO A 526 14.80 33.57 32.41
CA PRO A 526 13.69 34.45 32.06
C PRO A 526 13.51 34.58 30.54
N VAL A 527 12.26 34.53 30.07
CA VAL A 527 11.94 34.69 28.65
C VAL A 527 12.21 36.15 28.23
N THR A 528 13.04 36.32 27.19
CA THR A 528 13.35 37.63 26.61
C THR A 528 12.25 38.11 25.68
N ALA A 529 12.11 39.43 25.52
CA ALA A 529 11.20 40.01 24.54
C ALA A 529 11.44 39.48 23.11
N ALA A 530 10.35 39.27 22.40
CA ALA A 530 10.32 38.96 20.98
C ALA A 530 10.54 40.23 20.16
N THR A 531 11.31 40.10 19.08
CA THR A 531 11.55 41.19 18.11
C THR A 531 11.03 40.87 16.71
N SER A 532 10.69 39.60 16.45
CA SER A 532 10.05 39.13 15.23
C SER A 532 8.93 38.14 15.58
N CYS A 533 7.90 38.08 14.74
CA CYS A 533 6.85 37.08 14.85
C CYS A 533 7.32 35.68 14.42
N THR A 534 8.39 35.59 13.63
CA THR A 534 9.02 34.32 13.22
C THR A 534 10.02 33.78 14.24
N GLU A 535 10.28 34.53 15.32
CA GLU A 535 11.23 34.13 16.34
C GLU A 535 10.68 32.91 17.10
N GLU A 536 11.46 31.82 17.14
CA GLU A 536 11.13 30.64 17.92
C GLU A 536 11.41 30.89 19.41
N LYS A 537 10.39 30.64 20.24
CA LYS A 537 10.45 30.81 21.68
C LYS A 537 10.08 29.50 22.36
N SER A 538 10.92 29.09 23.30
CA SER A 538 10.69 27.93 24.14
C SER A 538 10.13 28.38 25.49
N ILE A 539 8.95 27.89 25.85
CA ILE A 539 8.29 28.22 27.12
C ILE A 539 7.97 26.94 27.88
N THR A 540 8.27 26.93 29.17
CA THR A 540 7.82 25.88 30.10
C THR A 540 6.44 26.21 30.65
N GLY A 541 5.44 25.37 30.38
CA GLY A 541 4.08 25.50 30.91
C GLY A 541 3.63 24.28 31.73
N SER A 542 2.35 24.26 32.13
CA SER A 542 1.74 23.17 32.91
C SER A 542 1.73 21.80 32.21
N ARG A 543 2.05 21.75 30.91
CA ARG A 543 2.13 20.53 30.08
C ARG A 543 3.56 20.17 29.64
N GLY A 544 4.58 20.88 30.11
CA GLY A 544 5.98 20.69 29.70
C GLY A 544 6.53 21.87 28.88
N VAL A 545 7.67 21.64 28.22
CA VAL A 545 8.34 22.64 27.36
C VAL A 545 7.77 22.59 25.96
N SER A 546 7.40 23.74 25.40
CA SER A 546 6.97 23.90 24.00
C SER A 546 7.82 24.96 23.30
N THR A 547 8.36 24.61 22.12
CA THR A 547 9.16 25.50 21.27
C THR A 547 8.38 25.82 20.00
N GLU A 548 8.02 27.10 19.82
CA GLU A 548 7.14 27.54 18.73
C GLU A 548 7.43 28.99 18.35
N THR A 549 6.98 29.42 17.17
CA THR A 549 7.12 30.83 16.77
C THR A 549 6.20 31.74 17.57
N VAL A 550 6.58 33.01 17.74
CA VAL A 550 5.75 34.05 18.37
C VAL A 550 4.39 34.19 17.68
N LEU A 551 4.33 34.06 16.35
CA LEU A 551 3.09 34.05 15.59
C LEU A 551 2.19 32.88 15.98
N THR A 552 2.78 31.69 16.10
CA THR A 552 2.08 30.49 16.57
C THR A 552 1.51 30.71 17.96
N TRP A 553 2.29 31.27 18.90
CA TRP A 553 1.82 31.63 20.24
C TRP A 553 0.65 32.62 20.25
N TYR A 554 0.59 33.53 19.28
CA TYR A 554 -0.52 34.48 19.19
C TYR A 554 -1.78 33.84 18.63
N GLY A 555 -1.71 33.07 17.55
CA GLY A 555 -2.87 32.34 17.01
C GLY A 555 -3.45 31.31 17.97
N LYS A 556 -2.65 30.95 18.98
CA LYS A 556 -3.02 30.13 20.12
C LYS A 556 -3.85 30.83 21.19
N SER A 557 -3.90 32.15 21.17
CA SER A 557 -4.60 32.96 22.17
C SER A 557 -6.02 33.31 21.75
N ALA A 558 -6.91 33.57 22.71
CA ALA A 558 -8.25 34.08 22.41
C ALA A 558 -8.21 35.41 21.62
N ALA A 559 -7.17 36.22 21.83
CA ALA A 559 -6.95 37.45 21.07
C ALA A 559 -6.58 37.18 19.60
N GLY A 560 -5.74 36.16 19.35
CA GLY A 560 -5.39 35.74 18.00
C GLY A 560 -6.57 35.10 17.26
N ILE A 561 -7.33 34.22 17.92
CA ILE A 561 -8.53 33.61 17.34
C ILE A 561 -9.54 34.70 16.93
N ALA A 562 -9.83 35.65 17.83
CA ALA A 562 -10.73 36.76 17.50
C ALA A 562 -10.19 37.63 16.34
N PHE A 563 -8.86 37.81 16.28
CA PHE A 563 -8.21 38.57 15.21
C PHE A 563 -8.32 37.89 13.84
N TYR A 564 -8.09 36.58 13.76
CA TYR A 564 -8.13 35.87 12.48
C TYR A 564 -9.52 35.81 11.85
N LYS A 565 -10.59 35.93 12.63
CA LYS A 565 -11.98 36.02 12.13
C LYS A 565 -12.31 37.36 11.45
N THR A 566 -11.50 38.39 11.67
CA THR A 566 -11.73 39.74 11.12
C THR A 566 -10.67 40.14 10.09
N VAL A 567 -9.75 39.24 9.77
CA VAL A 567 -8.64 39.48 8.85
C VAL A 567 -8.74 38.49 7.72
N GLY A 568 -8.77 39.04 6.52
CA GLY A 568 -8.94 38.31 5.29
C GLY A 568 -7.95 38.73 4.22
N ALA A 569 -8.07 38.11 3.06
CA ALA A 569 -7.50 38.67 1.85
C ALA A 569 -8.37 39.87 1.45
N MET A 570 -7.79 41.06 1.23
CA MET A 570 -8.14 42.07 0.19
C MET A 570 -7.69 43.50 0.52
N ASP A 571 -6.74 43.99 -0.31
CA ASP A 571 -6.61 45.34 -0.94
C ASP A 571 -5.18 45.50 -1.52
N ASP A 572 -4.62 44.46 -2.16
CA ASP A 572 -3.26 44.49 -2.71
C ASP A 572 -3.11 43.79 -4.06
N ALA A 573 -1.91 43.90 -4.64
CA ALA A 573 -1.58 43.36 -5.96
C ALA A 573 -1.73 41.83 -6.07
N ASP A 574 -1.71 41.09 -4.96
CA ASP A 574 -1.81 39.63 -4.93
C ASP A 574 -3.26 39.12 -4.89
N GLY A 575 -4.15 39.82 -4.17
CA GLY A 575 -5.60 39.50 -4.07
C GLY A 575 -6.47 40.20 -5.12
N ASN A 576 -5.84 40.99 -6.00
CA ASN A 576 -6.51 41.91 -6.91
C ASN A 576 -7.54 41.24 -7.84
N ALA A 577 -7.35 39.97 -8.21
CA ALA A 577 -8.28 39.24 -9.06
C ALA A 577 -9.68 39.09 -8.43
N TRP A 578 -9.75 39.17 -7.11
CA TRP A 578 -10.96 38.99 -6.34
C TRP A 578 -11.59 40.32 -5.91
N SER A 579 -10.81 41.40 -5.74
CA SER A 579 -11.29 42.61 -5.03
C SER A 579 -12.01 43.64 -5.89
N HIS A 580 -11.92 43.54 -7.22
CA HIS A 580 -12.43 44.59 -8.12
C HIS A 580 -13.94 44.66 -8.23
N TYR A 581 -14.63 43.52 -8.14
CA TYR A 581 -16.03 43.41 -8.49
C TYR A 581 -16.73 42.42 -7.56
N ASN A 582 -18.03 42.63 -7.39
CA ASN A 582 -18.87 41.58 -6.85
C ASN A 582 -19.05 40.47 -7.89
N TRP A 583 -18.26 39.39 -7.78
CA TRP A 583 -18.18 38.34 -8.79
C TRP A 583 -19.41 37.42 -8.81
N ASP A 584 -20.10 37.26 -7.69
CA ASP A 584 -21.31 36.42 -7.62
C ASP A 584 -22.56 37.13 -8.20
N LYS A 585 -22.44 38.42 -8.53
CA LYS A 585 -23.48 39.21 -9.16
C LYS A 585 -23.59 38.90 -10.66
N THR A 586 -24.50 37.98 -10.96
CA THR A 586 -24.68 37.43 -12.31
C THR A 586 -25.26 38.47 -13.27
N SER A 587 -26.22 39.28 -12.81
CA SER A 587 -26.99 40.19 -13.64
C SER A 587 -27.17 41.57 -13.02
N LYS A 588 -27.51 42.56 -13.86
CA LYS A 588 -27.88 43.92 -13.43
C LYS A 588 -29.07 44.43 -14.22
N LEU A 589 -29.73 45.46 -13.71
CA LEU A 589 -30.65 46.25 -14.51
C LEU A 589 -29.86 47.10 -15.52
N ALA A 590 -30.32 47.10 -16.77
CA ALA A 590 -29.84 48.01 -17.79
C ALA A 590 -30.15 49.46 -17.42
N THR A 591 -29.63 50.41 -18.19
CA THR A 591 -29.83 51.85 -17.95
C THR A 591 -31.31 52.27 -17.97
N ASP A 592 -32.19 51.45 -18.56
CA ASP A 592 -33.64 51.64 -18.56
C ASP A 592 -34.34 51.27 -17.23
N GLY A 593 -33.60 50.69 -16.28
CA GLY A 593 -34.10 50.29 -14.97
C GLY A 593 -35.07 49.10 -14.96
N THR A 594 -35.30 48.43 -16.09
CA THR A 594 -36.28 47.34 -16.21
C THR A 594 -35.76 46.08 -16.89
N THR A 595 -34.81 46.23 -17.81
CA THR A 595 -34.23 45.10 -18.55
C THR A 595 -33.10 44.48 -17.73
N VAL A 596 -33.13 43.16 -17.52
CA VAL A 596 -32.02 42.43 -16.88
C VAL A 596 -30.98 42.05 -17.94
N VAL A 597 -29.73 42.42 -17.71
CA VAL A 597 -28.58 42.13 -18.58
C VAL A 597 -27.46 41.45 -17.80
N ASP A 598 -26.55 40.78 -18.50
CA ASP A 598 -25.32 40.22 -17.90
C ASP A 598 -24.55 41.35 -17.19
N ASP A 599 -24.13 41.10 -15.96
CA ASP A 599 -23.18 41.99 -15.28
C ASP A 599 -21.80 41.38 -15.29
N ARG A 600 -21.63 40.23 -14.63
CA ARG A 600 -20.37 39.49 -14.53
C ARG A 600 -20.54 37.98 -14.76
N GLY A 601 -21.71 37.52 -15.20
CA GLY A 601 -21.97 36.10 -15.39
C GLY A 601 -20.95 35.42 -16.32
N SER A 602 -20.58 36.09 -17.40
CA SER A 602 -19.56 35.60 -18.32
C SER A 602 -18.12 35.55 -17.76
N CYS A 603 -17.85 36.18 -16.60
CA CYS A 603 -16.55 36.19 -15.91
C CYS A 603 -16.50 35.20 -14.73
N GLN A 604 -17.65 34.78 -14.20
CA GLN A 604 -17.74 33.86 -13.06
C GLN A 604 -16.99 32.54 -13.28
N HIS A 605 -16.85 32.09 -14.53
CA HIS A 605 -16.12 30.85 -14.84
C HIS A 605 -14.63 30.84 -14.46
N CYS A 606 -14.01 32.01 -14.34
CA CYS A 606 -12.63 32.15 -13.88
C CYS A 606 -12.58 32.78 -12.51
N HIS A 607 -13.68 33.43 -12.10
CA HIS A 607 -13.73 34.27 -10.92
C HIS A 607 -14.56 33.74 -9.74
N THR A 608 -15.11 32.55 -9.84
CA THR A 608 -15.79 31.94 -8.70
C THR A 608 -15.70 30.43 -8.81
N SER A 609 -15.78 29.73 -7.67
CA SER A 609 -15.83 28.25 -7.67
C SER A 609 -17.06 27.72 -8.39
N THR A 610 -18.20 28.37 -8.17
CA THR A 610 -19.49 28.04 -8.78
C THR A 610 -19.41 28.11 -10.29
N GLY A 611 -18.89 29.23 -10.81
CA GLY A 611 -18.74 29.43 -12.23
C GLY A 611 -17.72 28.48 -12.83
N ALA A 612 -16.55 28.30 -12.18
CA ALA A 612 -15.50 27.40 -12.65
C ALA A 612 -16.00 25.96 -12.77
N ALA A 613 -16.65 25.44 -11.73
CA ALA A 613 -17.19 24.08 -11.74
C ALA A 613 -18.21 23.88 -12.87
N ASN A 614 -19.12 24.84 -13.05
CA ASN A 614 -20.13 24.78 -14.10
C ASN A 614 -19.54 24.90 -15.51
N PHE A 615 -18.53 25.74 -15.69
CA PHE A 615 -17.82 25.90 -16.95
C PHE A 615 -17.05 24.64 -17.34
N LEU A 616 -16.29 24.06 -16.41
CA LEU A 616 -15.55 22.81 -16.63
C LEU A 616 -16.47 21.62 -16.92
N LYS A 617 -17.62 21.53 -16.24
CA LYS A 617 -18.64 20.52 -16.53
C LYS A 617 -19.26 20.71 -17.92
N ALA A 618 -19.55 21.95 -18.32
CA ALA A 618 -20.06 22.24 -19.66
C ALA A 618 -19.04 21.88 -20.74
N ALA A 619 -17.76 22.23 -20.55
CA ALA A 619 -16.68 21.86 -21.45
C ALA A 619 -16.57 20.34 -21.64
N THR A 620 -16.61 19.59 -20.54
CA THR A 620 -16.58 18.11 -20.57
C THR A 620 -17.81 17.51 -21.25
N ALA A 621 -18.98 18.11 -21.04
CA ALA A 621 -20.23 17.68 -21.68
C ALA A 621 -20.31 18.10 -23.16
N GLY A 622 -19.36 18.89 -23.67
CA GLY A 622 -19.41 19.47 -25.02
C GLY A 622 -20.55 20.47 -25.23
N THR A 623 -20.98 21.13 -24.16
CA THR A 623 -22.10 22.10 -24.17
C THR A 623 -21.59 23.51 -23.95
N VAL A 624 -22.41 24.50 -24.32
CA VAL A 624 -22.09 25.92 -24.08
C VAL A 624 -22.36 26.24 -22.62
N TYR A 625 -21.35 26.78 -21.94
CA TYR A 625 -21.51 27.31 -20.58
C TYR A 625 -22.54 28.43 -20.53
N SER A 626 -23.42 28.38 -19.53
CA SER A 626 -24.46 29.38 -19.28
C SER A 626 -24.30 29.94 -17.86
N PRO A 627 -23.97 31.24 -17.69
CA PRO A 627 -23.84 31.85 -16.37
C PRO A 627 -25.10 31.80 -15.52
N THR A 628 -26.27 31.71 -16.14
CA THR A 628 -27.56 31.59 -15.43
C THR A 628 -27.68 30.32 -14.60
N ASN A 629 -26.81 29.33 -14.84
CA ASN A 629 -26.77 28.08 -14.10
C ASN A 629 -25.92 28.19 -12.83
N ASN A 630 -25.26 29.33 -12.60
CA ASN A 630 -24.48 29.56 -11.39
C ASN A 630 -25.43 29.89 -10.24
N ASP A 631 -25.40 29.06 -9.22
CA ASP A 631 -26.19 29.18 -8.00
C ASP A 631 -25.28 29.42 -6.81
N PHE A 632 -25.31 30.66 -6.31
CA PHE A 632 -24.54 31.09 -5.14
C PHE A 632 -25.41 31.17 -3.88
N SER A 633 -26.53 30.45 -3.82
CA SER A 633 -27.44 30.43 -2.66
C SER A 633 -26.79 29.98 -1.35
N HIS A 634 -25.58 29.41 -1.40
CA HIS A 634 -24.78 29.11 -0.22
C HIS A 634 -24.12 30.34 0.42
N LEU A 635 -24.04 31.47 -0.31
CA LEU A 635 -23.60 32.77 0.18
C LEU A 635 -24.78 33.51 0.80
N ASN A 636 -24.57 34.12 1.97
CA ASN A 636 -25.64 34.77 2.72
C ASN A 636 -26.24 35.96 1.95
N GLY A 637 -27.57 36.03 1.87
CA GLY A 637 -28.27 37.15 1.23
C GLY A 637 -28.12 37.23 -0.29
N TRP A 638 -27.54 36.22 -0.94
CA TRP A 638 -27.29 36.26 -2.37
C TRP A 638 -28.58 36.37 -3.21
N THR A 639 -28.51 37.20 -4.25
CA THR A 639 -29.46 37.16 -5.38
C THR A 639 -28.74 37.38 -6.70
N ALA A 640 -29.26 36.83 -7.80
CA ALA A 640 -28.65 37.02 -9.12
C ALA A 640 -28.52 38.50 -9.57
N LEU A 641 -29.34 39.41 -9.01
CA LEU A 641 -29.30 40.84 -9.32
C LEU A 641 -28.44 41.65 -8.34
N GLY A 642 -28.43 41.27 -7.06
CA GLY A 642 -27.74 41.99 -5.99
C GLY A 642 -26.35 41.46 -5.66
N GLY A 643 -26.07 40.20 -5.99
CA GLY A 643 -24.95 39.45 -5.43
C GLY A 643 -25.13 39.17 -3.93
N SER A 644 -24.07 38.72 -3.28
CA SER A 644 -23.90 38.68 -1.82
C SER A 644 -22.95 39.80 -1.38
N ASN A 645 -22.88 40.05 -0.06
CA ASN A 645 -21.77 40.79 0.54
C ASN A 645 -20.53 39.89 0.72
N GLN A 646 -20.74 38.57 0.77
CA GLN A 646 -19.68 37.57 0.77
C GLN A 646 -19.11 37.41 -0.64
N GLN A 647 -17.86 36.97 -0.73
CA GLN A 647 -17.26 36.60 -2.00
C GLN A 647 -16.89 35.12 -2.05
N GLU A 648 -16.73 34.61 -3.27
CA GLU A 648 -16.34 33.23 -3.51
C GLU A 648 -14.99 33.19 -4.22
N LEU A 649 -13.93 32.81 -3.49
CA LEU A 649 -12.62 32.51 -4.08
C LEU A 649 -12.70 31.22 -4.92
N LEU A 650 -11.58 30.83 -5.56
CA LEU A 650 -11.51 29.54 -6.24
C LEU A 650 -11.16 28.42 -5.27
N TYR A 651 -12.19 27.80 -4.72
CA TYR A 651 -12.25 26.64 -3.85
C TYR A 651 -11.99 25.32 -4.59
N CYS A 652 -11.74 24.28 -3.82
CA CYS A 652 -11.31 22.96 -4.27
C CYS A 652 -12.33 22.33 -5.24
N TRP A 653 -13.64 22.47 -4.95
CA TRP A 653 -14.71 21.95 -5.81
C TRP A 653 -14.90 22.74 -7.12
N GLY A 654 -14.26 23.90 -7.28
CA GLY A 654 -14.18 24.59 -8.57
C GLY A 654 -13.48 23.70 -9.61
N CYS A 655 -12.35 23.11 -9.23
CA CYS A 655 -11.59 22.19 -10.09
C CYS A 655 -12.02 20.73 -9.94
N HIS A 656 -12.43 20.32 -8.73
CA HIS A 656 -12.72 18.94 -8.40
C HIS A 656 -14.22 18.64 -8.43
N SER A 657 -14.61 17.53 -9.05
CA SER A 657 -15.95 16.96 -8.88
C SER A 657 -16.05 16.19 -7.56
N ASP A 658 -14.91 15.72 -7.05
CA ASP A 658 -14.74 15.06 -5.77
C ASP A 658 -13.28 15.24 -5.30
N ALA A 659 -13.07 16.09 -4.30
CA ALA A 659 -11.73 16.38 -3.77
C ALA A 659 -11.17 15.23 -2.90
N GLN A 660 -12.04 14.35 -2.38
CA GLN A 660 -11.61 13.20 -1.60
C GLN A 660 -10.90 12.16 -2.49
N THR A 661 -11.42 11.92 -3.69
CA THR A 661 -10.82 11.00 -4.67
C THR A 661 -9.85 11.71 -5.65
N GLY A 662 -9.87 13.04 -5.68
CA GLY A 662 -9.10 13.85 -6.62
C GLY A 662 -9.71 13.89 -8.02
N ALA A 663 -10.97 13.48 -8.20
CA ALA A 663 -11.67 13.55 -9.48
C ALA A 663 -11.89 15.01 -9.90
N LEU A 664 -11.67 15.30 -11.18
CA LEU A 664 -11.74 16.65 -11.75
C LEU A 664 -13.05 16.89 -12.48
N ASN A 665 -13.56 18.12 -12.42
CA ASN A 665 -14.72 18.58 -13.19
C ASN A 665 -14.47 18.55 -14.70
N ALA A 666 -13.20 18.60 -15.12
CA ALA A 666 -12.79 18.46 -16.51
C ALA A 666 -11.67 17.45 -16.70
N THR A 667 -11.88 16.53 -17.65
CA THR A 667 -10.87 15.60 -18.13
C THR A 667 -10.95 15.51 -19.66
N GLY A 668 -9.80 15.51 -20.34
CA GLY A 668 -9.74 15.37 -21.79
C GLY A 668 -9.75 16.69 -22.56
N ALA A 669 -10.35 16.69 -23.77
CA ALA A 669 -10.30 17.82 -24.69
C ALA A 669 -11.13 19.02 -24.21
N ILE A 670 -10.62 20.23 -24.41
CA ILE A 670 -11.25 21.48 -23.97
C ILE A 670 -11.46 22.40 -25.16
N THR A 671 -12.63 23.03 -25.24
CA THR A 671 -12.94 24.06 -26.26
C THR A 671 -12.73 25.44 -25.66
N VAL A 672 -11.87 26.26 -26.27
CA VAL A 672 -11.65 27.64 -25.82
C VAL A 672 -12.87 28.51 -26.14
N ASP A 673 -13.09 29.56 -25.34
CA ASP A 673 -14.28 30.43 -25.45
C ASP A 673 -14.17 31.50 -26.56
N TYR A 674 -13.10 31.46 -27.35
CA TYR A 674 -12.86 32.30 -28.52
C TYR A 674 -12.63 31.48 -29.79
N LYS A 675 -12.56 32.18 -30.92
CA LYS A 675 -12.39 31.56 -32.24
C LYS A 675 -10.96 31.72 -32.75
N VAL A 676 -10.48 30.69 -33.44
CA VAL A 676 -9.23 30.73 -34.21
C VAL A 676 -9.60 30.72 -35.69
N ASN A 677 -9.20 31.75 -36.44
CA ASN A 677 -9.55 31.92 -37.85
C ASN A 677 -11.06 31.79 -38.14
N GLY A 678 -11.90 32.29 -37.22
CA GLY A 678 -13.36 32.25 -37.35
C GLY A 678 -14.04 30.94 -36.96
N LEU A 679 -13.28 29.92 -36.54
CA LEU A 679 -13.77 28.61 -36.14
C LEU A 679 -13.62 28.39 -34.63
N ALA A 680 -14.54 27.64 -34.03
CA ALA A 680 -14.36 27.14 -32.67
C ALA A 680 -13.17 26.16 -32.65
N LYS A 681 -12.35 26.23 -31.60
CA LYS A 681 -11.12 25.43 -31.49
C LYS A 681 -11.12 24.65 -30.18
N SER A 682 -10.80 23.36 -30.28
CA SER A 682 -10.59 22.50 -29.13
C SER A 682 -9.13 22.05 -29.08
N LEU A 683 -8.55 22.07 -27.88
CA LEU A 683 -7.28 21.44 -27.53
C LEU A 683 -7.55 19.98 -27.18
N THR A 684 -6.69 19.05 -27.62
CA THR A 684 -7.00 17.62 -27.53
C THR A 684 -6.69 17.05 -26.13
N ALA A 685 -7.17 15.82 -25.87
CA ALA A 685 -6.93 15.14 -24.60
C ALA A 685 -5.44 14.81 -24.35
N ALA A 686 -4.62 14.66 -25.41
CA ALA A 686 -3.18 14.47 -25.29
C ALA A 686 -2.48 15.76 -24.82
N ASP A 687 -3.00 16.91 -25.26
CA ASP A 687 -2.47 18.23 -24.91
C ASP A 687 -2.94 18.68 -23.51
N ALA A 688 -4.08 18.16 -23.07
CA ALA A 688 -4.76 18.62 -21.85
C ALA A 688 -4.67 17.64 -20.67
N GLY A 689 -4.84 16.33 -20.85
CA GLY A 689 -4.78 15.34 -19.76
C GLY A 689 -5.57 15.76 -18.49
N LYS A 690 -4.89 15.76 -17.32
CA LYS A 690 -5.43 16.33 -16.07
C LYS A 690 -5.39 17.86 -16.02
N SER A 691 -4.57 18.47 -16.87
CA SER A 691 -4.42 19.93 -17.03
C SER A 691 -5.57 20.56 -17.78
N ALA A 692 -6.55 19.78 -18.24
CA ALA A 692 -7.80 20.26 -18.83
C ALA A 692 -8.50 21.27 -17.90
N ALA A 693 -8.50 21.01 -16.59
CA ALA A 693 -9.04 21.91 -15.58
C ALA A 693 -8.30 23.26 -15.56
N CYS A 694 -6.98 23.27 -15.71
CA CYS A 694 -6.15 24.48 -15.73
C CYS A 694 -6.31 25.24 -17.05
N ILE A 695 -6.12 24.54 -18.18
CA ILE A 695 -6.10 25.10 -19.53
C ILE A 695 -7.44 25.75 -19.90
N SER A 696 -8.54 25.28 -19.34
CA SER A 696 -9.87 25.89 -19.54
C SER A 696 -9.90 27.37 -19.15
N CYS A 697 -9.19 27.76 -18.09
CA CYS A 697 -9.09 29.15 -17.65
C CYS A 697 -7.79 29.81 -18.15
N HIS A 698 -6.68 29.08 -18.14
CA HIS A 698 -5.35 29.59 -18.47
C HIS A 698 -5.02 29.56 -19.97
N SER A 699 -5.98 29.30 -20.86
CA SER A 699 -5.83 29.54 -22.31
C SER A 699 -6.13 30.98 -22.72
N GLY A 700 -6.38 31.85 -21.73
CA GLY A 700 -6.82 33.22 -21.96
C GLY A 700 -8.29 33.32 -22.38
N ARG A 701 -8.76 34.55 -22.58
CA ARG A 701 -10.12 34.89 -23.08
C ARG A 701 -10.11 35.33 -24.55
N GLY A 702 -8.97 35.14 -25.22
CA GLY A 702 -8.78 35.55 -26.60
C GLY A 702 -7.35 35.44 -27.05
N ASN A 703 -7.17 35.67 -28.34
CA ASN A 703 -5.92 35.50 -29.06
C ASN A 703 -5.74 36.67 -30.05
N ALA A 704 -4.76 36.58 -30.95
CA ALA A 704 -4.59 37.58 -32.00
C ALA A 704 -5.81 37.68 -32.94
N ASN A 705 -6.57 36.60 -33.18
CA ASN A 705 -7.81 36.69 -33.94
C ASN A 705 -8.90 37.48 -33.18
N SER A 706 -8.96 37.37 -31.85
CA SER A 706 -9.87 38.16 -30.99
C SER A 706 -9.55 39.65 -31.02
N LEU A 707 -8.27 40.00 -31.23
CA LEU A 707 -7.86 41.38 -31.54
C LEU A 707 -8.40 41.80 -32.92
N LEU A 708 -8.13 41.01 -33.95
CA LEU A 708 -8.43 41.35 -35.36
C LEU A 708 -9.93 41.32 -35.72
N GLY A 709 -10.73 40.54 -35.01
CA GLY A 709 -12.10 40.22 -35.41
C GLY A 709 -12.12 39.52 -36.77
N ALA A 710 -12.82 40.11 -37.75
CA ALA A 710 -12.86 39.60 -39.12
C ALA A 710 -11.73 40.15 -40.04
N ALA A 711 -10.89 41.06 -39.53
CA ALA A 711 -9.83 41.65 -40.32
C ALA A 711 -8.67 40.67 -40.55
N ALA A 712 -8.05 40.75 -41.73
CA ALA A 712 -6.77 40.09 -41.97
C ALA A 712 -5.64 40.81 -41.20
N MET A 713 -4.59 40.07 -40.87
CA MET A 713 -3.40 40.65 -40.27
C MET A 713 -2.58 41.39 -41.34
N ASN A 714 -2.55 42.70 -41.24
CA ASN A 714 -1.80 43.66 -42.03
C ASN A 714 -1.34 44.79 -41.10
N PRO A 715 -0.05 44.86 -40.70
CA PRO A 715 0.43 45.85 -39.73
C PRO A 715 0.29 47.30 -40.21
N ALA A 716 0.25 47.54 -41.52
CA ALA A 716 -0.03 48.86 -42.10
C ALA A 716 -1.54 49.16 -42.24
N GLY A 717 -2.41 48.21 -41.91
CA GLY A 717 -3.86 48.37 -41.94
C GLY A 717 -4.38 49.32 -40.86
N ALA A 718 -5.67 49.65 -40.89
CA ALA A 718 -6.27 50.56 -39.91
C ALA A 718 -6.12 50.04 -38.46
N SER A 719 -5.98 50.98 -37.53
CA SER A 719 -5.98 50.72 -36.09
C SER A 719 -7.11 49.81 -35.66
N ILE A 720 -6.82 48.95 -34.69
CA ILE A 720 -7.86 48.17 -34.02
C ILE A 720 -8.06 48.74 -32.62
N ALA A 721 -9.31 49.05 -32.31
CA ALA A 721 -9.71 49.54 -31.00
C ALA A 721 -9.52 48.46 -29.92
N SER A 722 -8.98 48.87 -28.77
CA SER A 722 -8.88 48.08 -27.51
C SER A 722 -7.98 46.83 -27.56
N PRO A 723 -6.67 46.95 -27.88
CA PRO A 723 -5.73 45.83 -27.86
C PRO A 723 -5.47 45.27 -26.46
N ALA A 724 -5.71 46.03 -25.40
CA ALA A 724 -5.24 45.76 -24.04
C ALA A 724 -6.01 44.68 -23.24
N THR A 725 -7.09 44.11 -23.80
CA THR A 725 -8.08 43.35 -23.01
C THR A 725 -8.39 41.96 -23.52
N LYS A 726 -7.78 41.53 -24.65
CA LYS A 726 -8.26 40.35 -25.38
C LYS A 726 -7.68 39.02 -24.90
N SER A 727 -6.42 38.93 -24.46
CA SER A 727 -5.83 37.65 -23.99
C SER A 727 -6.25 37.29 -22.56
N HIS A 728 -6.49 38.27 -21.68
CA HIS A 728 -6.72 38.08 -20.24
C HIS A 728 -5.50 37.47 -19.49
N TYR A 729 -5.51 37.52 -18.16
CA TYR A 729 -4.34 37.23 -17.31
C TYR A 729 -3.96 35.74 -17.28
N LEU A 730 -2.67 35.45 -17.07
CA LEU A 730 -2.08 34.11 -16.86
C LEU A 730 -2.40 33.10 -17.97
N ALA A 731 -2.27 33.53 -19.23
CA ALA A 731 -2.62 32.75 -20.41
C ALA A 731 -1.54 31.71 -20.82
N ALA A 732 -1.01 30.94 -19.88
CA ALA A 732 0.04 29.93 -20.15
C ALA A 732 -0.36 28.89 -21.20
N GLY A 733 -1.62 28.45 -21.19
CA GLY A 733 -2.18 27.53 -22.19
C GLY A 733 -2.18 28.13 -23.60
N LEU A 734 -2.31 29.46 -23.72
CA LEU A 734 -2.17 30.18 -25.00
C LEU A 734 -0.73 30.15 -25.50
N THR A 735 0.24 30.39 -24.61
CA THR A 735 1.69 30.38 -24.91
C THR A 735 2.17 29.01 -25.38
N ILE A 736 1.77 27.96 -24.65
CA ILE A 736 2.19 26.58 -24.93
C ILE A 736 1.57 26.07 -26.25
N ASN A 737 0.31 26.45 -26.53
CA ASN A 737 -0.43 26.00 -27.71
C ASN A 737 -0.50 27.05 -28.82
N GLN A 738 0.51 27.91 -28.96
CA GLN A 738 0.45 29.06 -29.86
C GLN A 738 0.17 28.70 -31.33
N VAL A 739 0.71 27.57 -31.83
CA VAL A 739 0.46 27.09 -33.21
C VAL A 739 -1.03 26.81 -33.43
N GLU A 740 -1.70 26.33 -32.38
CA GLU A 740 -3.11 25.95 -32.42
C GLU A 740 -4.05 27.12 -32.16
N LEU A 741 -3.62 28.08 -31.34
CA LEU A 741 -4.45 29.13 -30.78
C LEU A 741 -4.16 30.53 -31.33
N ASN A 742 -3.10 30.73 -32.12
CA ASN A 742 -2.65 32.03 -32.63
C ASN A 742 -2.44 33.06 -31.51
N ALA A 743 -1.56 32.72 -30.56
CA ALA A 743 -1.33 33.50 -29.34
C ALA A 743 -1.07 34.99 -29.59
N GLY A 744 0.05 35.30 -30.26
CA GLY A 744 0.51 36.67 -30.46
C GLY A 744 0.15 37.27 -31.82
N TYR A 745 0.23 38.59 -31.91
CA TYR A 745 0.15 39.31 -33.18
C TYR A 745 1.47 39.16 -33.94
N THR A 746 1.41 38.59 -35.15
CA THR A 746 2.59 38.15 -35.94
C THR A 746 3.00 39.10 -37.07
N PHE A 747 2.45 40.32 -37.09
CA PHE A 747 2.80 41.38 -38.05
C PHE A 747 2.69 40.98 -39.53
N GLY A 748 1.81 40.02 -39.85
CA GLY A 748 1.61 39.53 -41.22
C GLY A 748 2.74 38.65 -41.75
N ARG A 749 3.71 38.26 -40.91
CA ARG A 749 4.72 37.26 -41.26
C ARG A 749 4.07 35.88 -41.45
N PRO A 750 4.71 34.97 -42.22
CA PRO A 750 4.26 33.59 -42.34
C PRO A 750 4.22 32.87 -40.98
N ALA A 751 3.26 31.95 -40.80
CA ALA A 751 3.16 31.14 -39.59
C ALA A 751 4.45 30.35 -39.26
N THR A 752 5.28 30.03 -40.27
CA THR A 752 6.58 29.38 -40.08
C THR A 752 7.56 30.22 -39.27
N ASP A 753 7.45 31.55 -39.30
CA ASP A 753 8.33 32.47 -38.55
C ASP A 753 8.06 32.44 -37.05
N TYR A 754 6.91 31.90 -36.65
CA TYR A 754 6.49 31.71 -35.27
C TYR A 754 6.27 30.24 -34.93
N ALA A 755 6.61 29.29 -35.81
CA ALA A 755 6.50 27.88 -35.49
C ALA A 755 7.34 27.52 -34.26
N ASP A 756 6.87 26.54 -33.50
CA ASP A 756 7.61 26.00 -32.37
C ASP A 756 9.01 25.57 -32.80
N ALA A 757 10.00 25.81 -31.94
CA ALA A 757 11.32 25.26 -32.16
C ALA A 757 11.27 23.73 -32.23
N VAL A 758 12.14 23.11 -33.02
CA VAL A 758 12.15 21.64 -33.21
C VAL A 758 12.30 20.88 -31.88
N TYR A 759 13.01 21.48 -30.92
CA TYR A 759 13.24 20.96 -29.58
C TYR A 759 12.18 21.38 -28.56
N PHE A 760 11.14 22.13 -28.96
CA PHE A 760 10.08 22.57 -28.05
C PHE A 760 9.14 21.42 -27.68
N ALA A 761 9.34 20.87 -26.48
CA ALA A 761 8.58 19.73 -25.98
C ALA A 761 7.45 20.09 -25.01
N HIS A 762 7.39 21.32 -24.48
CA HIS A 762 6.40 21.70 -23.47
C HIS A 762 4.94 21.58 -23.95
N LYS A 763 4.67 21.66 -25.26
CA LYS A 763 3.34 21.39 -25.81
C LYS A 763 2.83 19.96 -25.61
N ASN A 764 3.74 19.02 -25.35
CA ASN A 764 3.40 17.62 -25.11
C ASN A 764 3.28 17.31 -23.61
N LEU A 765 3.46 18.32 -22.73
CA LEU A 765 3.36 18.17 -21.29
C LEU A 765 2.09 18.87 -20.79
N GLY A 766 1.39 18.24 -19.85
CA GLY A 766 0.33 18.92 -19.13
C GLY A 766 0.87 19.92 -18.09
N CYS A 767 0.21 21.06 -17.90
CA CYS A 767 0.51 22.03 -16.82
C CYS A 767 0.67 21.36 -15.44
N ALA A 768 -0.23 20.42 -15.09
CA ALA A 768 -0.19 19.74 -13.79
C ALA A 768 1.07 18.89 -13.60
N GLU A 769 1.71 18.43 -14.68
CA GLU A 769 2.95 17.65 -14.60
C GLU A 769 4.14 18.47 -14.12
N CYS A 770 4.13 19.79 -14.32
CA CYS A 770 5.18 20.67 -13.82
C CYS A 770 4.77 21.32 -12.49
N HIS A 771 3.54 21.82 -12.42
CA HIS A 771 3.06 22.66 -11.32
C HIS A 771 2.57 21.89 -10.08
N MET A 772 2.26 20.60 -10.19
CA MET A 772 1.66 19.82 -9.10
C MET A 772 2.54 18.67 -8.59
N THR A 773 3.87 18.75 -8.77
CA THR A 773 4.80 17.68 -8.36
C THR A 773 5.47 17.90 -7.00
N SER A 774 5.31 19.09 -6.42
CA SER A 774 5.86 19.39 -5.10
C SER A 774 5.00 18.79 -3.97
N ALA A 775 5.54 18.75 -2.75
CA ALA A 775 4.78 18.34 -1.57
C ALA A 775 3.59 19.29 -1.28
N LYS A 776 3.68 20.55 -1.72
CA LYS A 776 2.61 21.56 -1.68
C LYS A 776 2.02 21.76 -3.07
N SER A 777 1.54 20.68 -3.70
CA SER A 777 1.09 20.66 -5.11
C SER A 777 0.02 21.68 -5.51
N HIS A 778 -0.72 22.24 -4.54
CA HIS A 778 -1.79 23.21 -4.77
C HIS A 778 -1.36 24.67 -4.57
N THR A 779 -0.07 24.95 -4.29
CA THR A 779 0.46 26.31 -4.48
C THR A 779 0.66 26.62 -5.97
N PHE A 780 0.79 25.58 -6.80
CA PHE A 780 1.13 25.62 -8.22
C PHE A 780 2.50 26.23 -8.52
N ASP A 781 3.33 26.46 -7.50
CA ASP A 781 4.65 27.06 -7.68
C ASP A 781 5.66 26.02 -8.18
N VAL A 782 6.37 26.37 -9.25
CA VAL A 782 7.46 25.57 -9.83
C VAL A 782 8.84 26.03 -9.37
N VAL A 783 8.91 27.19 -8.70
CA VAL A 783 10.12 27.82 -8.17
C VAL A 783 9.83 28.48 -6.82
N GLU A 784 10.82 28.56 -5.94
CA GLU A 784 10.77 29.41 -4.75
C GLU A 784 11.48 30.73 -5.05
N LYS A 785 10.90 31.84 -4.57
CA LYS A 785 11.44 33.19 -4.73
C LYS A 785 11.73 33.81 -3.38
N ASP A 786 12.75 34.66 -3.32
CA ASP A 786 12.99 35.50 -2.14
C ASP A 786 12.07 36.73 -2.11
N ALA A 787 12.22 37.57 -1.09
CA ALA A 787 11.42 38.79 -0.93
C ALA A 787 11.66 39.84 -2.03
N ALA A 788 12.75 39.74 -2.80
CA ALA A 788 13.02 40.59 -3.95
C ALA A 788 12.44 40.01 -5.26
N GLY A 789 11.87 38.80 -5.21
CA GLY A 789 11.29 38.12 -6.37
C GLY A 789 12.29 37.28 -7.16
N VAL A 790 13.53 37.14 -6.68
CA VAL A 790 14.60 36.37 -7.33
C VAL A 790 14.34 34.88 -7.13
N ILE A 791 14.44 34.09 -8.20
CA ILE A 791 14.35 32.63 -8.14
C ILE A 791 15.57 32.09 -7.38
N THR A 792 15.31 31.48 -6.22
CA THR A 792 16.35 30.91 -5.37
C THR A 792 16.41 29.39 -5.42
N LYS A 793 15.34 28.74 -5.92
CA LYS A 793 15.26 27.29 -6.01
C LYS A 793 14.23 26.84 -7.05
N VAL A 794 14.54 25.74 -7.75
CA VAL A 794 13.57 24.98 -8.54
C VAL A 794 12.75 24.10 -7.59
N ALA A 795 11.44 24.27 -7.55
CA ALA A 795 10.54 23.51 -6.68
C ALA A 795 9.96 22.26 -7.39
N SER A 796 9.81 22.32 -8.72
CA SER A 796 9.33 21.18 -9.50
C SER A 796 10.40 20.09 -9.63
N SER A 797 10.02 18.84 -9.37
CA SER A 797 10.86 17.68 -9.63
C SER A 797 10.78 17.22 -11.09
N LYS A 798 9.88 17.80 -11.91
CA LYS A 798 9.67 17.38 -13.29
C LYS A 798 10.71 17.94 -14.26
N CYS A 799 11.20 19.16 -14.02
CA CYS A 799 12.07 19.87 -14.97
C CYS A 799 13.31 19.06 -15.35
N ILE A 800 13.97 18.41 -14.36
CA ILE A 800 15.18 17.60 -14.57
C ILE A 800 14.98 16.38 -15.47
N GLU A 801 13.75 15.90 -15.66
CA GLU A 801 13.50 14.75 -16.55
C GLU A 801 13.72 15.08 -18.03
N CYS A 802 13.59 16.36 -18.40
CA CYS A 802 13.81 16.84 -19.77
C CYS A 802 14.99 17.82 -19.87
N HIS A 803 15.35 18.50 -18.77
CA HIS A 803 16.47 19.41 -18.68
C HIS A 803 17.55 18.79 -17.79
N ASP A 804 18.31 17.83 -18.33
CA ASP A 804 19.19 16.89 -17.61
C ASP A 804 20.70 17.16 -17.77
N GLY A 805 21.05 18.27 -18.44
CA GLY A 805 22.42 18.59 -18.84
C GLY A 805 22.72 18.28 -20.31
N GLU A 806 22.01 17.34 -20.95
CA GLU A 806 22.12 17.06 -22.39
C GLU A 806 21.28 18.04 -23.20
N HIS A 807 20.05 18.23 -22.74
CA HIS A 807 19.00 18.98 -23.43
C HIS A 807 18.87 20.41 -22.90
N GLY A 808 19.95 20.95 -22.32
CA GLY A 808 20.02 22.26 -21.68
C GLY A 808 20.55 22.16 -20.24
N PRO A 809 20.54 23.27 -19.48
CA PRO A 809 20.97 23.28 -18.09
C PRO A 809 20.20 22.29 -17.23
N ALA A 810 20.84 21.65 -16.25
CA ALA A 810 20.16 20.71 -15.37
C ALA A 810 19.24 21.46 -14.38
N LEU A 811 17.92 21.29 -14.51
CA LEU A 811 16.92 21.99 -13.69
C LEU A 811 16.37 21.08 -12.59
N SER A 812 17.17 20.84 -11.55
CA SER A 812 16.84 19.95 -10.43
C SER A 812 16.58 20.71 -9.12
N PRO A 813 15.63 20.24 -8.27
CA PRO A 813 15.42 20.80 -6.92
C PRO A 813 16.54 20.42 -5.94
N VAL A 814 17.42 19.49 -6.30
CA VAL A 814 18.55 19.00 -5.49
C VAL A 814 19.81 18.86 -6.33
N ASP A 815 20.98 18.85 -5.70
CA ASP A 815 22.24 18.59 -6.40
C ASP A 815 22.22 17.18 -7.02
N VAL A 816 22.59 17.08 -8.30
CA VAL A 816 22.50 15.84 -9.08
C VAL A 816 23.76 15.61 -9.89
N THR A 817 24.10 14.34 -10.09
CA THR A 817 25.11 13.95 -11.09
C THR A 817 24.41 13.11 -12.14
N THR A 818 24.38 13.61 -13.37
CA THR A 818 23.88 12.89 -14.54
C THR A 818 25.06 12.34 -15.33
N VAL A 819 24.80 11.62 -16.42
CA VAL A 819 25.87 11.16 -17.33
C VAL A 819 26.58 12.32 -18.05
N TRP A 820 26.02 13.53 -17.97
CA TRP A 820 26.50 14.75 -18.62
C TRP A 820 27.29 15.68 -17.68
N GLY A 821 27.35 15.35 -16.38
CA GLY A 821 28.12 16.10 -15.39
C GLY A 821 27.46 16.19 -14.02
N SER A 822 28.16 16.83 -13.09
CA SER A 822 27.60 17.21 -11.79
C SER A 822 27.03 18.62 -11.86
N PHE A 823 25.76 18.77 -11.47
CA PHE A 823 25.02 20.01 -11.51
C PHE A 823 24.44 20.31 -10.13
N THR A 824 24.42 21.58 -9.76
CA THR A 824 23.88 22.02 -8.47
C THR A 824 22.49 22.60 -8.62
N ALA A 825 21.64 22.44 -7.60
CA ALA A 825 20.32 23.07 -7.57
C ALA A 825 20.40 24.60 -7.70
N ALA A 826 21.43 25.19 -7.10
CA ALA A 826 21.71 26.63 -7.19
C ALA A 826 22.01 27.09 -8.63
N ALA A 827 22.73 26.28 -9.43
CA ALA A 827 23.00 26.62 -10.82
C ALA A 827 21.72 26.54 -11.68
N GLY A 828 20.85 25.55 -11.42
CA GLY A 828 19.55 25.45 -12.09
C GLY A 828 18.64 26.64 -11.77
N ALA A 829 18.59 27.06 -10.51
CA ALA A 829 17.86 28.25 -10.09
C ALA A 829 18.41 29.53 -10.74
N ALA A 830 19.73 29.72 -10.74
CA ALA A 830 20.38 30.88 -11.34
C ALA A 830 20.13 30.98 -12.86
N PHE A 831 20.10 29.85 -13.58
CA PHE A 831 19.77 29.84 -15.00
C PHE A 831 18.32 30.28 -15.26
N LEU A 832 17.36 29.77 -14.49
CA LEU A 832 15.96 30.19 -14.64
C LEU A 832 15.76 31.65 -14.27
N GLU A 833 16.48 32.15 -13.27
CA GLU A 833 16.49 33.58 -12.93
C GLU A 833 17.04 34.42 -14.09
N GLU A 834 18.13 34.01 -14.73
CA GLU A 834 18.68 34.70 -15.89
C GLU A 834 17.67 34.80 -17.04
N GLU A 835 16.98 33.70 -17.34
CA GLU A 835 15.91 33.70 -18.36
C GLU A 835 14.72 34.58 -17.96
N ALA A 836 14.31 34.57 -16.69
CA ALA A 836 13.23 35.39 -16.17
C ALA A 836 13.55 36.88 -16.23
N GLU A 837 14.73 37.28 -15.76
CA GLU A 837 15.18 38.68 -15.75
C GLU A 837 15.41 39.19 -17.17
N GLY A 838 16.00 38.38 -18.05
CA GLY A 838 16.16 38.71 -19.47
C GLY A 838 14.82 38.98 -20.17
N PHE A 839 13.82 38.13 -19.91
CA PHE A 839 12.47 38.32 -20.40
C PHE A 839 11.80 39.60 -19.86
N HIS A 840 11.86 39.84 -18.55
CA HIS A 840 11.25 41.03 -17.94
C HIS A 840 11.92 42.33 -18.41
N GLN A 841 13.25 42.38 -18.53
CA GLN A 841 13.93 43.54 -19.11
C GLN A 841 13.54 43.75 -20.58
N ALA A 842 13.38 42.68 -21.37
CA ALA A 842 12.93 42.79 -22.76
C ALA A 842 11.50 43.37 -22.86
N LEU A 843 10.61 43.01 -21.93
CA LEU A 843 9.29 43.65 -21.81
C LEU A 843 9.39 45.13 -21.44
N GLU A 844 10.32 45.52 -20.56
CA GLU A 844 10.53 46.94 -20.22
C GLU A 844 11.07 47.74 -21.42
N VAL A 845 11.91 47.14 -22.27
CA VAL A 845 12.31 47.76 -23.56
C VAL A 845 11.08 47.96 -24.46
N LEU A 846 10.22 46.96 -24.60
CA LEU A 846 8.98 47.07 -25.39
C LEU A 846 8.03 48.12 -24.83
N LYS A 847 7.86 48.17 -23.50
CA LYS A 847 7.09 49.21 -22.82
C LYS A 847 7.64 50.60 -23.13
N ASN A 848 8.95 50.79 -23.07
CA ASN A 848 9.58 52.07 -23.42
C ASN A 848 9.32 52.46 -24.88
N ALA A 849 9.37 51.49 -25.81
CA ALA A 849 9.01 51.73 -27.21
C ALA A 849 7.54 52.14 -27.38
N LEU A 850 6.62 51.51 -26.64
CA LEU A 850 5.20 51.86 -26.62
C LEU A 850 4.97 53.28 -26.05
N LEU A 851 5.62 53.61 -24.92
CA LEU A 851 5.58 54.94 -24.32
C LEU A 851 6.16 56.01 -25.27
N ALA A 852 7.24 55.69 -26.00
CA ALA A 852 7.84 56.58 -26.98
C ALA A 852 6.92 56.83 -28.19
N LYS A 853 6.09 55.85 -28.57
CA LYS A 853 5.00 56.10 -29.51
C LYS A 853 3.90 56.93 -28.87
N GLY A 854 3.69 56.83 -27.56
CA GLY A 854 2.78 57.61 -26.70
C GLY A 854 1.55 56.83 -26.22
N PHE A 855 1.63 55.49 -26.18
CA PHE A 855 0.71 54.68 -25.40
C PHE A 855 0.86 55.01 -23.91
N THR A 856 -0.18 54.76 -23.11
CA THR A 856 -0.06 54.75 -21.66
C THR A 856 -0.08 53.31 -21.17
N VAL A 857 0.79 52.99 -20.21
CA VAL A 857 0.84 51.67 -19.57
C VAL A 857 0.53 51.86 -18.09
N THR A 858 -0.45 51.13 -17.57
CA THR A 858 -0.93 51.21 -16.19
C THR A 858 -0.87 49.85 -15.52
N ALA A 859 -0.68 49.81 -14.20
CA ALA A 859 -0.68 48.56 -13.43
C ALA A 859 -2.08 47.93 -13.35
N GLY A 860 -3.13 48.76 -13.28
CA GLY A 860 -4.52 48.31 -13.27
C GLY A 860 -5.18 48.36 -14.65
N TYR A 861 -6.32 47.67 -14.78
CA TYR A 861 -7.18 47.74 -15.95
C TYR A 861 -7.44 49.20 -16.37
N PRO A 862 -7.34 49.56 -17.67
CA PRO A 862 -7.25 48.68 -18.85
C PRO A 862 -5.83 48.24 -19.23
N TYR A 863 -4.83 48.42 -18.36
CA TYR A 863 -3.41 48.06 -18.53
C TYR A 863 -2.64 48.82 -19.61
N ILE A 864 -3.27 49.05 -20.77
CA ILE A 864 -2.74 49.91 -21.83
C ILE A 864 -3.85 50.83 -22.33
N GLY A 865 -3.64 52.13 -22.23
CA GLY A 865 -4.54 53.13 -22.80
C GLY A 865 -4.23 53.41 -24.27
N ALA A 866 -5.25 53.84 -25.02
CA ALA A 866 -5.07 54.35 -26.36
C ALA A 866 -4.16 55.60 -26.31
N GLY A 867 -3.15 55.66 -27.18
CA GLY A 867 -2.27 56.81 -27.23
C GLY A 867 -2.99 58.08 -27.73
N THR A 868 -2.47 59.25 -27.36
CA THR A 868 -3.09 60.57 -27.61
C THR A 868 -2.77 61.19 -28.98
N ASN A 869 -2.08 60.48 -29.88
CA ASN A 869 -1.51 60.95 -31.13
C ASN A 869 -2.25 60.33 -32.34
N ALA A 870 -2.60 61.13 -33.36
CA ALA A 870 -3.32 60.62 -34.53
C ALA A 870 -2.51 59.56 -35.32
N ASP A 871 -1.19 59.51 -35.11
CA ASP A 871 -0.25 58.54 -35.72
C ASP A 871 -0.36 57.11 -35.17
N PHE A 872 -1.18 56.86 -34.14
CA PHE A 872 -1.42 55.52 -33.57
C PHE A 872 -2.27 54.60 -34.44
N LEU A 873 -2.70 55.06 -35.61
CA LEU A 873 -3.82 54.45 -36.30
C LEU A 873 -3.44 53.32 -37.25
N ASN A 874 -2.47 52.48 -36.89
CA ASN A 874 -2.21 51.26 -37.63
C ASN A 874 -2.29 49.99 -36.77
N GLN A 875 -2.56 48.88 -37.45
CA GLN A 875 -2.76 47.59 -36.83
C GLN A 875 -1.50 47.08 -36.12
N GLY A 876 -0.30 47.38 -36.65
CA GLY A 876 0.97 46.94 -36.09
C GLY A 876 1.25 47.55 -34.71
N ASN A 877 0.96 48.84 -34.51
CA ASN A 877 1.11 49.48 -33.20
C ASN A 877 0.13 48.88 -32.17
N SER A 878 -1.13 48.64 -32.56
CA SER A 878 -2.09 47.93 -31.70
C SER A 878 -1.66 46.49 -31.43
N GLY A 879 -1.05 45.81 -32.40
CA GLY A 879 -0.50 44.47 -32.27
C GLY A 879 0.68 44.38 -31.31
N ALA A 880 1.61 45.35 -31.36
CA ALA A 880 2.72 45.46 -30.42
C ALA A 880 2.22 45.72 -28.99
N ALA A 881 1.22 46.60 -28.83
CA ALA A 881 0.57 46.82 -27.54
C ALA A 881 -0.13 45.56 -27.02
N TYR A 882 -0.80 44.80 -27.90
CA TYR A 882 -1.39 43.51 -27.56
C TYR A 882 -0.33 42.50 -27.08
N ASN A 883 0.78 42.36 -27.82
CA ASN A 883 1.87 41.45 -27.45
C ASN A 883 2.48 41.81 -26.09
N TYR A 884 2.70 43.10 -25.81
CA TYR A 884 3.14 43.55 -24.48
C TYR A 884 2.11 43.17 -23.41
N SER A 885 0.83 43.50 -23.61
CA SER A 885 -0.23 43.19 -22.64
C SER A 885 -0.33 41.68 -22.37
N TYR A 886 -0.27 40.87 -23.41
CA TYR A 886 -0.33 39.42 -23.30
C TYR A 886 0.85 38.86 -22.52
N LEU A 887 2.08 39.19 -22.91
CA LEU A 887 3.29 38.62 -22.31
C LEU A 887 3.58 39.19 -20.91
N HIS A 888 3.26 40.45 -20.65
CA HIS A 888 3.34 41.03 -19.30
C HIS A 888 2.43 40.31 -18.31
N HIS A 889 1.30 39.77 -18.78
CA HIS A 889 0.35 39.01 -17.97
C HIS A 889 0.55 37.50 -18.05
N GLU A 890 1.63 37.04 -18.67
CA GLU A 890 2.06 35.65 -18.71
C GLU A 890 3.51 35.57 -18.20
N PRO A 891 3.74 35.79 -16.89
CA PRO A 891 5.07 35.95 -16.33
C PRO A 891 5.94 34.69 -16.46
N GLY A 892 5.34 33.55 -16.80
CA GLY A 892 6.05 32.30 -17.07
C GLY A 892 6.44 32.10 -18.54
N ALA A 893 6.22 33.08 -19.43
CA ALA A 893 6.45 32.90 -20.88
C ALA A 893 7.89 32.53 -21.24
N PHE A 894 8.85 32.96 -20.43
CA PHE A 894 10.26 32.59 -20.55
C PHE A 894 10.51 31.08 -20.34
N ALA A 895 9.64 30.39 -19.60
CA ALA A 895 9.70 28.93 -19.44
C ALA A 895 8.72 28.22 -20.38
N HIS A 896 7.50 28.74 -20.50
CA HIS A 896 6.43 28.11 -21.28
C HIS A 896 6.72 28.04 -22.77
N ASN A 897 7.26 29.11 -23.39
CA ASN A 897 7.73 29.12 -24.78
C ASN A 897 8.66 30.34 -25.03
N SER A 898 9.91 30.26 -24.56
CA SER A 898 10.86 31.38 -24.63
C SER A 898 11.09 31.89 -26.06
N VAL A 899 11.12 30.99 -27.04
CA VAL A 899 11.36 31.35 -28.44
C VAL A 899 10.21 32.18 -29.00
N LEU A 900 8.96 31.80 -28.71
CA LEU A 900 7.79 32.61 -29.07
C LEU A 900 7.84 33.98 -28.41
N ALA A 901 8.07 34.02 -27.09
CA ALA A 901 8.12 35.27 -26.33
C ALA A 901 9.19 36.22 -26.89
N LYS A 902 10.41 35.71 -27.12
CA LYS A 902 11.50 36.45 -27.77
C LYS A 902 11.08 37.03 -29.12
N ARG A 903 10.49 36.21 -30.01
CA ARG A 903 10.07 36.65 -31.35
C ARG A 903 8.98 37.71 -31.32
N LEU A 904 7.96 37.54 -30.47
CA LEU A 904 6.88 38.51 -30.33
C LEU A 904 7.37 39.84 -29.78
N ILE A 905 8.23 39.83 -28.75
CA ILE A 905 8.81 41.05 -28.19
C ILE A 905 9.72 41.72 -29.23
N PHE A 906 10.60 40.94 -29.88
CA PHE A 906 11.51 41.42 -30.92
C PHE A 906 10.75 42.10 -32.05
N ASP A 907 9.82 41.40 -32.71
CA ASP A 907 9.09 41.93 -33.87
C ASP A 907 8.22 43.14 -33.46
N SER A 908 7.76 43.20 -32.21
CA SER A 908 7.06 44.37 -31.67
C SER A 908 7.98 45.58 -31.52
N ILE A 909 9.22 45.40 -31.04
CA ILE A 909 10.21 46.47 -30.92
C ILE A 909 10.68 46.93 -32.31
N ASP A 910 10.99 45.99 -33.20
CA ASP A 910 11.41 46.24 -34.60
C ASP A 910 10.35 47.09 -35.32
N TRP A 911 9.09 46.66 -35.27
CA TRP A 911 7.97 47.44 -35.83
C TRP A 911 7.82 48.82 -35.19
N LEU A 912 7.91 48.91 -33.85
CA LEU A 912 7.79 50.18 -33.15
C LEU A 912 9.00 51.09 -33.39
N ASP A 913 10.14 50.62 -33.87
CA ASP A 913 11.24 51.52 -34.19
C ASP A 913 10.86 52.41 -35.39
N ASN A 914 10.64 51.78 -36.54
CA ASN A 914 10.54 52.47 -37.82
C ASN A 914 9.33 52.07 -38.70
N GLY A 915 8.45 51.17 -38.24
CA GLY A 915 7.30 50.69 -39.00
C GLY A 915 7.65 49.69 -40.11
N VAL A 916 8.85 49.10 -40.07
CA VAL A 916 9.33 48.04 -40.95
C VAL A 916 9.85 46.91 -40.06
N LEU A 917 9.84 45.67 -40.57
CA LEU A 917 10.47 44.53 -39.90
C LEU A 917 11.81 44.25 -40.58
N ASP A 918 12.86 44.94 -40.16
CA ASP A 918 14.20 44.80 -40.75
C ASP A 918 15.08 43.74 -40.06
N ASN A 919 14.53 43.09 -39.03
CA ASN A 919 15.18 42.07 -38.19
C ASN A 919 16.35 42.60 -37.37
N THR A 920 16.33 43.90 -37.02
CA THR A 920 17.29 44.50 -36.11
C THR A 920 16.60 45.32 -35.03
N ILE A 921 17.07 45.21 -33.79
CA ILE A 921 16.64 46.10 -32.70
C ILE A 921 17.85 46.63 -31.93
N ALA A 922 17.68 47.80 -31.32
CA ALA A 922 18.65 48.40 -30.41
C ALA A 922 18.21 48.17 -28.95
N ILE A 923 19.11 47.57 -28.16
CA ILE A 923 18.95 47.42 -26.70
C ILE A 923 20.16 48.08 -26.04
N ASP A 924 19.90 49.07 -25.19
CA ASP A 924 20.93 49.72 -24.37
C ASP A 924 21.49 48.74 -23.33
N GLU A 925 22.74 48.34 -23.52
CA GLU A 925 23.45 47.39 -22.66
C GLU A 925 23.64 47.89 -21.23
N LEU A 926 23.73 49.21 -21.02
CA LEU A 926 23.92 49.77 -19.67
C LEU A 926 22.63 49.75 -18.87
N THR A 927 21.49 49.90 -19.54
CA THR A 927 20.18 49.96 -18.90
C THR A 927 19.50 48.58 -18.85
N PHE A 928 19.65 47.76 -19.90
CA PHE A 928 19.01 46.45 -20.03
C PHE A 928 20.00 45.32 -20.39
N PRO A 929 21.02 45.07 -19.54
CA PRO A 929 22.05 44.08 -19.82
C PRO A 929 21.50 42.66 -19.95
N ALA A 930 20.51 42.27 -19.15
CA ALA A 930 19.96 40.92 -19.17
C ALA A 930 19.11 40.68 -20.42
N ALA A 931 18.30 41.66 -20.86
CA ALA A 931 17.57 41.55 -22.13
C ALA A 931 18.51 41.32 -23.31
N ARG A 932 19.63 42.07 -23.34
CA ARG A 932 20.64 41.95 -24.39
C ARG A 932 21.31 40.56 -24.39
N ALA A 933 21.67 40.06 -23.21
CA ALA A 933 22.23 38.72 -23.04
C ALA A 933 21.22 37.62 -23.45
N TRP A 934 19.95 37.79 -23.09
CA TRP A 934 18.86 36.86 -23.41
C TRP A 934 18.62 36.67 -24.91
N TYR A 935 18.86 37.72 -25.72
CA TYR A 935 18.87 37.62 -27.18
C TYR A 935 20.21 37.16 -27.78
N GLY A 936 21.23 36.87 -26.96
CA GLY A 936 22.54 36.38 -27.40
C GLY A 936 23.40 37.42 -28.11
N ALA A 937 23.18 38.72 -27.89
CA ALA A 937 23.91 39.78 -28.57
C ALA A 937 25.27 40.06 -27.92
N VAL A 938 26.34 40.14 -28.73
CA VAL A 938 27.67 40.59 -28.29
C VAL A 938 27.70 42.12 -28.08
N SER A 939 28.49 42.61 -27.13
CA SER A 939 28.56 44.06 -26.81
C SER A 939 28.81 44.91 -28.06
N GLY A 940 28.04 46.01 -28.21
CA GLY A 940 28.15 46.95 -29.33
C GLY A 940 27.49 46.54 -30.67
N ALA A 941 26.94 45.33 -30.82
CA ALA A 941 26.23 44.89 -32.04
C ALA A 941 24.71 45.15 -31.99
N SER A 942 24.05 45.23 -33.15
CA SER A 942 22.59 45.14 -33.23
C SER A 942 22.12 43.73 -32.83
N VAL A 943 20.96 43.64 -32.17
CA VAL A 943 20.38 42.35 -31.80
C VAL A 943 19.66 41.78 -33.04
N ALA A 944 19.96 40.53 -33.39
CA ALA A 944 19.31 39.83 -34.49
C ALA A 944 18.07 39.08 -34.01
N ARG A 945 17.11 38.86 -34.91
CA ARG A 945 15.88 38.12 -34.61
C ARG A 945 16.19 36.63 -34.28
N PRO A 946 15.67 36.10 -33.16
CA PRO A 946 15.84 34.69 -32.75
C PRO A 946 14.96 33.68 -33.50
#